data_AF-A0A954N359-F1
#
_entry.id   AF-A0A954N359-F1
#
_cell.length_a   1.000
_cell.length_b   1.000
_cell.length_c   1.000
_cell.angle_alpha   90.00
_cell.angle_beta   90.00
_cell.angle_gamma   90.00
#
_symmetry.space_group_name_H-M   'P 1'
#
loop_
_entity.id
_entity.type
_entity.pdbx_description
1 polymer ?
#
loop_
_entity_poly.entity_id
_entity_poly.type
_entity_poly.pdbx_seq_one_letter_code
_entity_poly.pdbx_strand_id
1 'polypeptide(L)'
;DRQIEQLCDLTGLKALKVYEMSFTDRAAKSLERLRDLQVFHSRKIQLTNKGIKSIARLTTLESLILSMEKIPGLNDDGLAELASLTSLRELNIHSLAIEGPGLKHLARLPNLTIFNAGGETTTDRYLEALSHVKQLKTIRVPGPGCHITDAGLKYLTELPNLEKLDIRRCLQLTNAGLLHVKKMKNLQYLDITLDFGPLPDTHITQEGVYELTGLQNMTELILNNIPMNDEGCRKISEMRNLKHLWINGGDLTDAGLAHLSKLTDLEHLQLVNTKITDVGLESLLACKELRQLNISTSNPITDSGLETLAKLTNLQVLFLPYNRFPQMTTAGISKLNVLSELRVLSASSSLKEDPAAPPMNLSNLRELRQLYISPLRDDDLVSIANLPKLEWLLFGGFALTDKGLSYLSNLKTLTRLQLYQASLPTDASIEHFQGLGSLFELTLNGKFTDVGLERIGNLKSIQVLNIMSYGETFTPTAKQKLYDNLPNLKRASIEDARVQRGKKRKPQNVVRKAPDFSVKTLNGNTLTRDDFKGNVLLIYFWFTSCKPCVAATPEIKKSYENVTNEFSDFRMLSLSTDSYDALVQQHVDKHELSWPQARIGPDSKLQAEFDVEGFPHFVVIDREGNVRYNGPSGSRLDEQLRTALEEKKKK
;
A
#
# COMPACT_ATOMS: atom_id res chain seq x y z
N ASP A 1 17.26 24.94 -18.03
CA ASP A 1 18.43 25.35 -18.85
C ASP A 1 19.28 26.45 -18.22
N ARG A 2 18.84 27.72 -18.17
CA ARG A 2 19.69 28.82 -17.65
C ARG A 2 20.25 28.60 -16.25
N GLN A 3 19.44 28.08 -15.32
CA GLN A 3 19.91 27.72 -13.97
C GLN A 3 20.97 26.61 -14.00
N ILE A 4 20.84 25.64 -14.91
CA ILE A 4 21.79 24.53 -15.06
C ILE A 4 23.07 25.03 -15.71
N GLU A 5 22.97 25.93 -16.70
CA GLU A 5 24.10 26.63 -17.29
C GLU A 5 24.95 27.33 -16.21
N GLN A 6 24.32 28.02 -15.25
CA GLN A 6 25.03 28.64 -14.12
C GLN A 6 25.69 27.62 -13.20
N LEU A 7 25.03 26.49 -12.92
CA LEU A 7 25.63 25.41 -12.12
C LEU A 7 26.85 24.79 -12.80
N CYS A 8 26.90 24.79 -14.13
CA CYS A 8 28.02 24.27 -14.90
C CYS A 8 29.28 25.16 -14.85
N ASP A 9 29.19 26.35 -14.23
CA ASP A 9 30.36 27.19 -13.93
C ASP A 9 31.15 26.64 -12.71
N LEU A 10 30.54 25.73 -11.93
CA LEU A 10 31.16 25.05 -10.81
C LEU A 10 32.04 23.88 -11.31
N THR A 11 33.15 24.17 -11.97
CA THR A 11 33.97 23.16 -12.68
C THR A 11 34.50 22.02 -11.81
N GLY A 12 34.59 22.22 -10.49
CA GLY A 12 34.98 21.17 -9.52
C GLY A 12 33.86 20.20 -9.12
N LEU A 13 32.66 20.31 -9.70
CA LEU A 13 31.51 19.51 -9.31
C LEU A 13 31.71 18.03 -9.67
N LYS A 14 31.63 17.15 -8.67
CA LYS A 14 31.72 15.69 -8.83
C LYS A 14 30.36 15.00 -8.98
N ALA A 15 29.30 15.60 -8.45
CA ALA A 15 27.95 15.03 -8.52
C ALA A 15 26.90 16.12 -8.77
N LEU A 16 26.02 15.88 -9.74
CA LEU A 16 24.89 16.74 -10.07
C LEU A 16 23.61 15.91 -10.16
N LYS A 17 22.62 16.24 -9.32
CA LYS A 17 21.33 15.55 -9.26
C LYS A 17 20.20 16.55 -9.44
N VAL A 18 19.39 16.39 -10.49
CA VAL A 18 18.36 17.33 -10.92
C VAL A 18 17.02 16.62 -11.08
N TYR A 19 16.18 16.64 -10.04
CA TYR A 19 14.94 15.84 -10.04
C TYR A 19 13.69 16.62 -10.48
N GLU A 20 13.58 17.89 -10.13
CA GLU A 20 12.35 18.68 -10.33
C GLU A 20 12.41 19.66 -11.50
N MET A 21 13.52 19.70 -12.25
CA MET A 21 13.73 20.67 -13.33
C MET A 21 13.71 19.99 -14.68
N SER A 22 13.07 20.62 -15.67
CA SER A 22 13.18 20.19 -17.06
C SER A 22 14.62 20.31 -17.55
N PHE A 23 15.15 19.20 -18.07
CA PHE A 23 16.53 19.05 -18.51
C PHE A 23 16.60 18.75 -20.01
N THR A 24 16.94 19.75 -20.83
CA THR A 24 16.92 19.64 -22.31
C THR A 24 18.31 19.35 -22.89
N ASP A 25 18.38 19.12 -24.21
CA ASP A 25 19.65 19.03 -24.96
C ASP A 25 20.56 20.25 -24.77
N ARG A 26 19.98 21.45 -24.57
CA ARG A 26 20.75 22.69 -24.31
C ARG A 26 21.41 22.64 -22.94
N ALA A 27 20.69 22.18 -21.92
CA ALA A 27 21.27 21.95 -20.60
C ALA A 27 22.37 20.87 -20.66
N ALA A 28 22.14 19.77 -21.40
CA ALA A 28 23.13 18.71 -21.60
C ALA A 28 24.43 19.23 -22.22
N LYS A 29 24.34 20.09 -23.24
CA LYS A 29 25.52 20.73 -23.85
C LYS A 29 26.34 21.54 -22.84
N SER A 30 25.67 22.15 -21.86
CA SER A 30 26.34 22.96 -20.85
C SER A 30 27.15 22.13 -19.86
N LEU A 31 26.78 20.85 -19.67
CA LEU A 31 27.51 19.92 -18.81
C LEU A 31 28.90 19.60 -19.34
N GLU A 32 29.19 19.79 -20.64
CA GLU A 32 30.52 19.54 -21.24
C GLU A 32 31.66 20.31 -20.53
N ARG A 33 31.32 21.36 -19.77
CA ARG A 33 32.24 22.14 -18.93
C ARG A 33 32.64 21.43 -17.63
N LEU A 34 31.83 20.49 -17.16
CA LEU A 34 32.02 19.72 -15.92
C LEU A 34 32.83 18.44 -16.19
N ARG A 35 34.07 18.58 -16.66
CA ARG A 35 34.94 17.45 -17.07
C ARG A 35 35.28 16.46 -15.96
N ASP A 36 35.04 16.86 -14.72
CA ASP A 36 35.31 16.11 -13.51
C ASP A 36 34.09 15.37 -12.96
N LEU A 37 32.93 15.50 -13.62
CA LEU A 37 31.66 14.99 -13.12
C LEU A 37 31.65 13.45 -13.14
N GLN A 38 31.37 12.85 -11.99
CA GLN A 38 31.30 11.40 -11.81
C GLN A 38 29.86 10.89 -11.71
N VAL A 39 28.95 11.72 -11.19
CA VAL A 39 27.54 11.33 -10.99
C VAL A 39 26.63 12.36 -11.64
N PHE A 40 25.78 11.90 -12.56
CA PHE A 40 24.73 12.73 -13.14
C PHE A 40 23.38 12.02 -13.11
N HIS A 41 22.44 12.56 -12.32
CA HIS A 41 21.09 12.01 -12.20
C HIS A 41 20.04 13.06 -12.59
N SER A 42 19.09 12.66 -13.44
CA SER A 42 17.96 13.50 -13.80
C SER A 42 16.66 12.70 -13.98
N ARG A 43 15.55 13.24 -13.46
CA ARG A 43 14.21 12.61 -13.51
C ARG A 43 13.18 13.34 -14.39
N LYS A 44 13.50 14.56 -14.85
CA LYS A 44 12.65 15.37 -15.72
C LYS A 44 13.40 15.76 -17.00
N ILE A 45 13.86 14.78 -17.77
CA ILE A 45 14.62 14.98 -19.02
C ILE A 45 13.76 15.19 -20.27
N GLN A 46 14.09 16.18 -21.10
CA GLN A 46 13.62 16.34 -22.47
C GLN A 46 14.83 16.20 -23.40
N LEU A 47 15.47 15.03 -23.35
CA LEU A 47 16.68 14.74 -24.10
C LEU A 47 16.37 14.00 -25.40
N THR A 48 17.14 14.33 -26.42
CA THR A 48 17.26 13.54 -27.65
C THR A 48 18.66 12.92 -27.73
N ASN A 49 18.92 12.17 -28.81
CA ASN A 49 20.26 11.69 -29.13
C ASN A 49 21.33 12.81 -29.12
N LYS A 50 20.97 14.08 -29.41
CA LYS A 50 21.91 15.22 -29.36
C LYS A 50 22.37 15.53 -27.93
N GLY A 51 21.45 15.50 -26.97
CA GLY A 51 21.77 15.69 -25.56
C GLY A 51 22.63 14.56 -25.02
N ILE A 52 22.32 13.30 -25.39
CA ILE A 52 23.15 12.15 -25.04
C ILE A 52 24.57 12.25 -25.59
N LYS A 53 24.73 12.68 -26.84
CA LYS A 53 26.05 12.93 -27.43
C LYS A 53 26.86 13.97 -26.63
N SER A 54 26.19 14.95 -26.03
CA SER A 54 26.85 15.95 -25.17
C SER A 54 27.28 15.32 -23.83
N ILE A 55 26.40 14.51 -23.21
CA ILE A 55 26.69 13.76 -21.97
C ILE A 55 27.83 12.76 -22.19
N ALA A 56 27.91 12.13 -23.36
CA ALA A 56 28.94 11.17 -23.74
C ALA A 56 30.37 11.76 -23.70
N ARG A 57 30.53 13.10 -23.69
CA ARG A 57 31.84 13.75 -23.52
C ARG A 57 32.37 13.71 -22.08
N LEU A 58 31.53 13.36 -21.11
CA LEU A 58 31.87 13.34 -19.69
C LEU A 58 32.47 11.98 -19.31
N THR A 59 33.67 11.70 -19.80
CA THR A 59 34.31 10.37 -19.70
C THR A 59 34.65 9.93 -18.27
N THR A 60 34.57 10.84 -17.30
CA THR A 60 34.70 10.58 -15.86
C THR A 60 33.42 10.06 -15.22
N LEU A 61 32.29 10.05 -15.93
CA LEU A 61 31.01 9.58 -15.38
C LEU A 61 31.10 8.11 -14.96
N GLU A 62 30.77 7.86 -13.70
CA GLU A 62 30.67 6.55 -13.07
C GLU A 62 29.20 6.12 -12.90
N SER A 63 28.27 7.08 -12.71
CA SER A 63 26.83 6.82 -12.58
C SER A 63 26.00 7.81 -13.40
N LEU A 64 25.19 7.27 -14.31
CA LEU A 64 24.27 8.02 -15.15
C LEU A 64 22.84 7.50 -14.93
N ILE A 65 21.98 8.32 -14.34
CA ILE A 65 20.56 7.99 -14.12
C ILE A 65 19.71 8.98 -14.88
N LEU A 66 19.01 8.49 -15.89
CA LEU A 66 18.08 9.23 -16.72
C LEU A 66 16.73 8.51 -16.62
N SER A 67 15.74 9.17 -16.03
CA SER A 67 14.39 8.61 -15.86
C SER A 67 13.38 9.68 -16.25
N MET A 68 12.28 9.29 -16.92
CA MET A 68 11.12 10.17 -17.10
C MET A 68 9.86 9.39 -17.47
N GLU A 69 8.76 10.11 -17.71
CA GLU A 69 7.57 9.61 -18.41
C GLU A 69 7.72 9.89 -19.91
N LYS A 70 7.85 8.82 -20.72
CA LYS A 70 7.67 8.75 -22.19
C LYS A 70 8.17 9.99 -23.00
N ILE A 71 9.44 10.00 -23.40
CA ILE A 71 10.03 11.05 -24.25
C ILE A 71 10.19 10.55 -25.69
N PRO A 72 9.62 11.24 -26.69
CA PRO A 72 10.00 11.03 -28.07
C PRO A 72 11.36 11.72 -28.36
N GLY A 73 12.42 10.95 -28.58
CA GLY A 73 13.68 11.51 -29.09
C GLY A 73 14.99 10.79 -28.72
N LEU A 74 14.98 9.90 -27.74
CA LEU A 74 16.13 9.05 -27.38
C LEU A 74 15.82 7.60 -27.75
N ASN A 75 16.60 7.06 -28.67
CA ASN A 75 16.45 5.72 -29.24
C ASN A 75 17.79 4.96 -29.23
N ASP A 76 17.82 3.81 -29.90
CA ASP A 76 18.99 2.94 -30.01
C ASP A 76 20.26 3.63 -30.56
N ASP A 77 20.14 4.60 -31.47
CA ASP A 77 21.29 5.34 -32.01
C ASP A 77 21.94 6.21 -30.94
N GLY A 78 21.14 6.80 -30.05
CA GLY A 78 21.64 7.61 -28.93
C GLY A 78 22.47 6.80 -27.95
N LEU A 79 22.09 5.53 -27.71
CA LEU A 79 22.85 4.64 -26.82
C LEU A 79 24.25 4.31 -27.32
N ALA A 80 24.47 4.29 -28.64
CA ALA A 80 25.78 4.03 -29.21
C ALA A 80 26.82 5.07 -28.78
N GLU A 81 26.39 6.33 -28.60
CA GLU A 81 27.27 7.43 -28.16
C GLU A 81 27.75 7.24 -26.71
N LEU A 82 26.95 6.59 -25.86
CA LEU A 82 27.32 6.31 -24.47
C LEU A 82 28.49 5.34 -24.34
N ALA A 83 28.82 4.57 -25.39
CA ALA A 83 29.94 3.63 -25.40
C ALA A 83 31.32 4.28 -25.13
N SER A 84 31.41 5.60 -25.23
CA SER A 84 32.61 6.38 -24.88
C SER A 84 32.81 6.60 -23.37
N LEU A 85 31.80 6.33 -22.55
CA LEU A 85 31.83 6.54 -21.09
C LEU A 85 32.53 5.37 -20.37
N THR A 86 33.83 5.17 -20.61
CA THR A 86 34.56 3.99 -20.13
C THR A 86 34.63 3.84 -18.60
N SER A 87 34.41 4.93 -17.85
CA SER A 87 34.35 4.92 -16.39
C SER A 87 32.99 4.49 -15.83
N LEU A 88 31.97 4.35 -16.68
CA LEU A 88 30.59 4.13 -16.27
C LEU A 88 30.42 2.76 -15.62
N ARG A 89 29.90 2.77 -14.39
CA ARG A 89 29.61 1.58 -13.57
C ARG A 89 28.11 1.30 -13.49
N GLU A 90 27.31 2.36 -13.49
CA GLU A 90 25.86 2.32 -13.38
C GLU A 90 25.19 3.13 -14.49
N LEU A 91 24.26 2.49 -15.19
CA LEU A 91 23.38 3.13 -16.16
C LEU A 91 21.92 2.82 -15.82
N ASN A 92 21.12 3.88 -15.65
CA ASN A 92 19.66 3.79 -15.54
C ASN A 92 19.02 4.64 -16.62
N ILE A 93 18.16 4.02 -17.44
CA ILE A 93 17.58 4.61 -18.65
C ILE A 93 16.09 4.22 -18.80
N HIS A 94 15.31 4.39 -17.73
CA HIS A 94 13.89 4.02 -17.67
C HIS A 94 12.98 4.87 -18.58
N SER A 95 11.98 4.24 -19.22
CA SER A 95 10.93 4.88 -20.04
C SER A 95 11.41 5.62 -21.29
N LEU A 96 12.30 5.00 -22.06
CA LEU A 96 12.80 5.54 -23.33
C LEU A 96 12.37 4.66 -24.49
N ALA A 97 12.30 5.23 -25.70
CA ALA A 97 12.01 4.52 -26.94
C ALA A 97 13.21 3.65 -27.40
N ILE A 98 13.76 2.85 -26.50
CA ILE A 98 14.83 1.88 -26.73
C ILE A 98 14.15 0.55 -27.02
N GLU A 99 14.35 0.03 -28.22
CA GLU A 99 13.70 -1.18 -28.72
C GLU A 99 14.57 -2.44 -28.54
N GLY A 100 15.82 -2.27 -28.10
CA GLY A 100 16.73 -3.35 -27.73
C GLY A 100 18.06 -3.35 -28.51
N PRO A 101 18.07 -3.35 -29.86
CA PRO A 101 19.29 -3.48 -30.67
C PRO A 101 20.44 -2.54 -30.30
N GLY A 102 20.17 -1.31 -29.87
CA GLY A 102 21.17 -0.34 -29.44
C GLY A 102 21.94 -0.72 -28.17
N LEU A 103 21.34 -1.54 -27.29
CA LEU A 103 21.97 -1.93 -26.02
C LEU A 103 23.23 -2.76 -26.18
N LYS A 104 23.40 -3.44 -27.32
CA LYS A 104 24.63 -4.20 -27.62
C LYS A 104 25.89 -3.32 -27.58
N HIS A 105 25.75 -2.02 -27.82
CA HIS A 105 26.86 -1.07 -27.75
C HIS A 105 27.42 -0.91 -26.33
N LEU A 106 26.61 -1.18 -25.30
CA LEU A 106 27.03 -1.14 -23.90
C LEU A 106 28.08 -2.21 -23.58
N ALA A 107 28.23 -3.26 -24.40
CA ALA A 107 29.29 -4.26 -24.25
C ALA A 107 30.69 -3.63 -24.30
N ARG A 108 30.83 -2.45 -24.93
CA ARG A 108 32.08 -1.68 -25.01
C ARG A 108 32.44 -0.95 -23.71
N LEU A 109 31.56 -0.92 -22.71
CA LEU A 109 31.76 -0.22 -21.44
C LEU A 109 32.40 -1.15 -20.40
N PRO A 110 33.73 -1.15 -20.22
CA PRO A 110 34.42 -2.21 -19.48
C PRO A 110 34.03 -2.30 -17.99
N ASN A 111 33.57 -1.19 -17.41
CA ASN A 111 33.24 -1.09 -15.99
C ASN A 111 31.75 -1.18 -15.68
N LEU A 112 30.89 -1.30 -16.70
CA LEU A 112 29.44 -1.27 -16.52
C LEU A 112 28.97 -2.55 -15.82
N THR A 113 28.52 -2.43 -14.58
CA THR A 113 28.10 -3.59 -13.77
C THR A 113 26.63 -3.55 -13.40
N ILE A 114 26.02 -2.36 -13.38
CA ILE A 114 24.62 -2.16 -13.01
C ILE A 114 23.89 -1.53 -14.20
N PHE A 115 22.85 -2.22 -14.63
CA PHE A 115 21.97 -1.73 -15.67
C PHE A 115 20.51 -1.78 -15.20
N ASN A 116 19.83 -0.63 -15.25
CA ASN A 116 18.42 -0.50 -14.89
C ASN A 116 17.64 0.08 -16.07
N ALA A 117 16.56 -0.58 -16.47
CA ALA A 117 15.62 -0.10 -17.46
C ALA A 117 14.19 -0.49 -17.08
N GLY A 118 13.20 -0.12 -17.88
CA GLY A 118 11.83 -0.53 -17.69
C GLY A 118 10.86 0.36 -18.44
N GLY A 119 9.62 -0.12 -18.57
CA GLY A 119 8.56 0.50 -19.34
C GLY A 119 8.14 -0.33 -20.55
N GLU A 120 7.18 0.20 -21.32
CA GLU A 120 6.42 -0.49 -22.38
C GLU A 120 7.27 -1.15 -23.48
N THR A 121 8.50 -0.67 -23.73
CA THR A 121 9.38 -1.20 -24.79
C THR A 121 10.27 -2.35 -24.33
N THR A 122 10.16 -2.77 -23.05
CA THR A 122 10.99 -3.83 -22.48
C THR A 122 10.47 -5.21 -22.92
N THR A 123 11.04 -5.75 -24.00
CA THR A 123 10.66 -7.05 -24.61
C THR A 123 11.82 -8.07 -24.53
N ASP A 124 11.63 -9.29 -25.02
CA ASP A 124 12.69 -10.31 -25.07
C ASP A 124 13.95 -9.87 -25.85
N ARG A 125 13.77 -9.06 -26.91
CA ARG A 125 14.89 -8.48 -27.68
C ARG A 125 15.80 -7.62 -26.81
N TYR A 126 15.25 -7.04 -25.75
CA TYR A 126 15.99 -6.25 -24.78
C TYR A 126 17.00 -7.12 -24.03
N LEU A 127 16.56 -8.28 -23.53
CA LEU A 127 17.43 -9.24 -22.84
C LEU A 127 18.42 -9.91 -23.79
N GLU A 128 18.01 -10.18 -25.03
CA GLU A 128 18.91 -10.66 -26.10
C GLU A 128 20.10 -9.70 -26.30
N ALA A 129 19.82 -8.40 -26.43
CA ALA A 129 20.89 -7.42 -26.61
C ALA A 129 21.79 -7.34 -25.36
N LEU A 130 21.21 -7.32 -24.15
CA LEU A 130 21.96 -7.30 -22.89
C LEU A 130 22.83 -8.54 -22.68
N SER A 131 22.48 -9.69 -23.27
CA SER A 131 23.29 -10.91 -23.18
C SER A 131 24.71 -10.75 -23.73
N HIS A 132 24.98 -9.72 -24.54
CA HIS A 132 26.31 -9.38 -25.06
C HIS A 132 27.16 -8.57 -24.08
N VAL A 133 26.57 -8.04 -23.00
CA VAL A 133 27.23 -7.19 -22.00
C VAL A 133 27.68 -8.06 -20.80
N LYS A 134 28.71 -8.88 -21.03
CA LYS A 134 29.16 -9.96 -20.11
C LYS A 134 29.64 -9.50 -18.73
N GLN A 135 29.95 -8.22 -18.57
CA GLN A 135 30.39 -7.59 -17.34
C GLN A 135 29.26 -7.26 -16.35
N LEU A 136 27.98 -7.34 -16.79
CA LEU A 136 26.84 -7.03 -15.94
C LEU A 136 26.74 -7.97 -14.74
N LYS A 137 26.57 -7.36 -13.57
CA LYS A 137 26.29 -8.03 -12.29
C LYS A 137 24.86 -7.83 -11.83
N THR A 138 24.25 -6.70 -12.18
CA THR A 138 22.89 -6.35 -11.79
C THR A 138 22.09 -5.91 -12.99
N ILE A 139 20.94 -6.57 -13.19
CA ILE A 139 19.93 -6.17 -14.16
C ILE A 139 18.64 -5.92 -13.40
N ARG A 140 18.06 -4.72 -13.58
CA ARG A 140 16.71 -4.41 -13.12
C ARG A 140 15.86 -3.96 -14.29
N VAL A 141 14.75 -4.65 -14.51
CA VAL A 141 13.75 -4.33 -15.53
C VAL A 141 12.35 -4.18 -14.90
N PRO A 142 12.18 -3.37 -13.84
CA PRO A 142 10.90 -3.26 -13.17
C PRO A 142 9.91 -2.39 -13.95
N GLY A 143 8.63 -2.75 -13.87
CA GLY A 143 7.56 -1.78 -14.04
C GLY A 143 6.37 -2.23 -14.91
N PRO A 144 5.29 -1.42 -14.89
CA PRO A 144 4.14 -1.64 -15.75
C PRO A 144 4.56 -1.56 -17.23
N GLY A 145 4.09 -2.49 -18.06
CA GLY A 145 4.46 -2.56 -19.46
C GLY A 145 5.73 -3.39 -19.75
N CYS A 146 6.25 -4.17 -18.80
CA CYS A 146 7.23 -5.20 -19.13
C CYS A 146 6.57 -6.29 -20.00
N HIS A 147 7.14 -6.54 -21.18
CA HIS A 147 6.73 -7.57 -22.15
C HIS A 147 7.79 -8.66 -22.30
N ILE A 148 8.60 -8.89 -21.26
CA ILE A 148 9.54 -10.02 -21.21
C ILE A 148 8.74 -11.30 -20.97
N THR A 149 9.00 -12.32 -21.79
CA THR A 149 8.45 -13.67 -21.68
C THR A 149 9.52 -14.66 -21.19
N ASP A 150 9.11 -15.91 -20.99
CA ASP A 150 10.04 -17.00 -20.64
C ASP A 150 11.21 -17.14 -21.63
N ALA A 151 10.96 -16.87 -22.92
CA ALA A 151 11.97 -16.93 -23.96
C ALA A 151 13.07 -15.86 -23.77
N GLY A 152 12.71 -14.67 -23.27
CA GLY A 152 13.66 -13.60 -22.97
C GLY A 152 14.65 -13.97 -21.87
N LEU A 153 14.19 -14.64 -20.81
CA LEU A 153 15.04 -15.04 -19.68
C LEU A 153 16.14 -16.03 -20.08
N LYS A 154 15.95 -16.79 -21.16
CA LYS A 154 16.99 -17.66 -21.73
C LYS A 154 18.27 -16.88 -22.04
N TYR A 155 18.18 -15.66 -22.57
CA TYR A 155 19.36 -14.88 -22.96
C TYR A 155 20.24 -14.50 -21.77
N LEU A 156 19.65 -14.34 -20.59
CA LEU A 156 20.39 -13.99 -19.38
C LEU A 156 21.24 -15.14 -18.83
N THR A 157 21.02 -16.39 -19.28
CA THR A 157 21.89 -17.52 -18.89
C THR A 157 23.31 -17.39 -19.45
N GLU A 158 23.49 -16.54 -20.46
CA GLU A 158 24.78 -16.27 -21.09
C GLU A 158 25.62 -15.22 -20.35
N LEU A 159 25.11 -14.65 -19.25
CA LEU A 159 25.81 -13.64 -18.45
C LEU A 159 26.55 -14.31 -17.27
N PRO A 160 27.89 -14.42 -17.32
CA PRO A 160 28.64 -15.21 -16.34
C PRO A 160 28.71 -14.53 -14.96
N ASN A 161 28.53 -13.20 -14.90
CA ASN A 161 28.71 -12.42 -13.68
C ASN A 161 27.40 -11.96 -13.04
N LEU A 162 26.24 -12.43 -13.54
CA LEU A 162 24.94 -11.95 -13.05
C LEU A 162 24.69 -12.42 -11.61
N GLU A 163 24.62 -11.46 -10.70
CA GLU A 163 24.44 -11.66 -9.25
C GLU A 163 23.04 -11.19 -8.79
N LYS A 164 22.45 -10.19 -9.44
CA LYS A 164 21.16 -9.60 -9.03
C LYS A 164 20.22 -9.42 -10.22
N LEU A 165 19.01 -9.96 -10.09
CA LEU A 165 17.95 -9.84 -11.10
C LEU A 165 16.66 -9.31 -10.45
N ASP A 166 16.20 -8.15 -10.90
CA ASP A 166 14.87 -7.61 -10.59
C ASP A 166 14.04 -7.63 -11.88
N ILE A 167 13.02 -8.50 -11.90
CA ILE A 167 12.07 -8.70 -12.99
C ILE A 167 10.63 -8.55 -12.46
N ARG A 168 10.45 -7.76 -11.40
CA ARG A 168 9.12 -7.50 -10.83
C ARG A 168 8.20 -6.87 -11.87
N ARG A 169 6.94 -7.29 -11.83
CA ARG A 169 5.85 -6.88 -12.73
C ARG A 169 6.06 -7.28 -14.20
N CYS A 170 6.92 -8.25 -14.51
CA CYS A 170 6.94 -8.90 -15.82
C CYS A 170 5.85 -9.99 -15.88
N LEU A 171 4.63 -9.55 -16.20
CA LEU A 171 3.41 -10.35 -16.12
C LEU A 171 3.34 -11.48 -17.17
N GLN A 172 4.21 -11.53 -18.18
CA GLN A 172 4.22 -12.61 -19.17
C GLN A 172 5.14 -13.78 -18.81
N LEU A 173 5.73 -13.75 -17.61
CA LEU A 173 6.55 -14.84 -17.11
C LEU A 173 5.71 -15.95 -16.48
N THR A 174 6.10 -17.19 -16.76
CA THR A 174 5.50 -18.39 -16.19
C THR A 174 6.56 -19.23 -15.47
N ASN A 175 6.15 -20.40 -14.96
CA ASN A 175 7.08 -21.38 -14.38
C ASN A 175 8.20 -21.79 -15.36
N ALA A 176 7.94 -21.77 -16.68
CA ALA A 176 8.97 -22.11 -17.67
C ALA A 176 10.13 -21.09 -17.68
N GLY A 177 9.86 -19.82 -17.39
CA GLY A 177 10.90 -18.79 -17.25
C GLY A 177 11.83 -19.08 -16.07
N LEU A 178 11.31 -19.60 -14.96
CA LEU A 178 12.12 -19.95 -13.79
C LEU A 178 13.08 -21.12 -14.04
N LEU A 179 12.80 -22.00 -15.01
CA LEU A 179 13.75 -23.02 -15.47
C LEU A 179 15.01 -22.41 -16.10
N HIS A 180 14.91 -21.21 -16.69
CA HIS A 180 16.07 -20.45 -17.17
C HIS A 180 16.80 -19.78 -15.99
N VAL A 181 16.07 -19.17 -15.06
CA VAL A 181 16.64 -18.53 -13.85
C VAL A 181 17.45 -19.52 -13.03
N LYS A 182 16.99 -20.76 -12.88
CA LYS A 182 17.71 -21.87 -12.20
C LYS A 182 19.14 -22.09 -12.73
N LYS A 183 19.44 -21.72 -13.98
CA LYS A 183 20.77 -21.87 -14.61
C LYS A 183 21.73 -20.75 -14.23
N MET A 184 21.24 -19.64 -13.69
CA MET A 184 22.04 -18.46 -13.31
C MET A 184 22.65 -18.65 -11.91
N LYS A 185 23.67 -19.53 -11.81
CA LYS A 185 24.19 -20.03 -10.52
C LYS A 185 24.86 -18.99 -9.61
N ASN A 186 25.20 -17.82 -10.14
CA ASN A 186 25.81 -16.73 -9.37
C ASN A 186 24.79 -15.78 -8.74
N LEU A 187 23.48 -16.01 -8.95
CA LEU A 187 22.44 -15.18 -8.36
C LEU A 187 22.48 -15.22 -6.82
N GLN A 188 22.50 -14.01 -6.27
CA GLN A 188 22.45 -13.69 -4.84
C GLN A 188 21.16 -12.94 -4.48
N TYR A 189 20.53 -12.28 -5.45
CA TYR A 189 19.30 -11.51 -5.31
C TYR A 189 18.34 -11.82 -6.46
N LEU A 190 17.08 -12.11 -6.12
CA LEU A 190 16.00 -12.24 -7.09
C LEU A 190 14.71 -11.60 -6.58
N ASP A 191 14.15 -10.67 -7.36
CA ASP A 191 12.80 -10.13 -7.18
C ASP A 191 11.93 -10.47 -8.40
N ILE A 192 10.90 -11.29 -8.15
CA ILE A 192 9.89 -11.72 -9.12
C ILE A 192 8.47 -11.28 -8.70
N THR A 193 8.38 -10.23 -7.88
CA THR A 193 7.11 -9.70 -7.36
C THR A 193 6.13 -9.37 -8.48
N LEU A 194 4.88 -9.81 -8.34
CA LEU A 194 3.78 -9.50 -9.25
C LEU A 194 2.91 -8.34 -8.71
N ASP A 195 2.08 -7.72 -9.55
CA ASP A 195 1.15 -6.67 -9.11
C ASP A 195 -0.02 -7.26 -8.31
N PHE A 196 -0.66 -6.42 -7.48
CA PHE A 196 -1.86 -6.79 -6.74
C PHE A 196 -3.06 -6.90 -7.70
N GLY A 197 -3.66 -8.09 -7.78
CA GLY A 197 -4.91 -8.35 -8.50
C GLY A 197 -5.01 -9.81 -8.92
N PRO A 198 -6.22 -10.33 -9.21
CA PRO A 198 -6.37 -11.63 -9.86
C PRO A 198 -5.71 -11.57 -11.23
N LEU A 199 -4.52 -12.13 -11.30
CA LEU A 199 -3.84 -12.42 -12.55
C LEU A 199 -4.36 -13.76 -13.05
N PRO A 200 -4.65 -13.91 -14.35
CA PRO A 200 -5.15 -15.17 -14.90
C PRO A 200 -4.17 -16.32 -14.61
N ASP A 201 -4.66 -17.57 -14.69
CA ASP A 201 -3.98 -18.84 -14.34
C ASP A 201 -2.65 -19.14 -15.08
N THR A 202 -2.05 -18.15 -15.76
CA THR A 202 -0.90 -18.27 -16.67
C THR A 202 0.33 -17.50 -16.20
N HIS A 203 0.64 -17.50 -14.90
CA HIS A 203 1.77 -16.76 -14.31
C HIS A 203 2.68 -17.68 -13.46
N ILE A 204 3.79 -17.13 -12.93
CA ILE A 204 4.63 -17.82 -11.94
C ILE A 204 3.78 -18.29 -10.75
N THR A 205 3.84 -19.57 -10.44
CA THR A 205 3.21 -20.19 -9.27
C THR A 205 4.27 -20.65 -8.28
N GLN A 206 3.83 -21.08 -7.09
CA GLN A 206 4.72 -21.73 -6.12
C GLN A 206 5.51 -22.90 -6.71
N GLU A 207 4.93 -23.67 -7.62
CA GLU A 207 5.61 -24.82 -8.26
C GLU A 207 6.81 -24.37 -9.08
N GLY A 208 6.70 -23.24 -9.79
CA GLY A 208 7.84 -22.65 -10.49
C GLY A 208 8.94 -22.21 -9.53
N VAL A 209 8.59 -21.69 -8.35
CA VAL A 209 9.57 -21.32 -7.31
C VAL A 209 10.34 -22.54 -6.81
N TYR A 210 9.77 -23.74 -6.83
CA TYR A 210 10.48 -24.97 -6.43
C TYR A 210 11.69 -25.26 -7.31
N GLU A 211 11.67 -24.78 -8.56
CA GLU A 211 12.80 -24.94 -9.48
C GLU A 211 14.03 -24.12 -9.06
N LEU A 212 13.85 -23.10 -8.22
CA LEU A 212 14.90 -22.20 -7.79
C LEU A 212 15.76 -22.75 -6.64
N THR A 213 15.40 -23.87 -6.01
CA THR A 213 16.15 -24.41 -4.84
C THR A 213 17.61 -24.77 -5.15
N GLY A 214 17.94 -24.96 -6.43
CA GLY A 214 19.31 -25.17 -6.90
C GLY A 214 20.19 -23.91 -6.97
N LEU A 215 19.71 -22.74 -6.52
CA LEU A 215 20.45 -21.47 -6.46
C LEU A 215 21.09 -21.26 -5.09
N GLN A 216 22.21 -21.93 -4.85
CA GLN A 216 22.84 -22.02 -3.53
C GLN A 216 23.52 -20.72 -3.07
N ASN A 217 23.77 -19.77 -3.97
CA ASN A 217 24.35 -18.46 -3.61
C ASN A 217 23.30 -17.42 -3.21
N MET A 218 22.01 -17.78 -3.22
CA MET A 218 20.93 -16.84 -2.96
C MET A 218 20.99 -16.35 -1.51
N THR A 219 21.03 -15.03 -1.36
CA THR A 219 20.98 -14.33 -0.06
C THR A 219 19.67 -13.59 0.14
N GLU A 220 19.01 -13.20 -0.95
CA GLU A 220 17.81 -12.37 -0.93
C GLU A 220 16.80 -12.83 -1.98
N LEU A 221 15.59 -13.19 -1.53
CA LEU A 221 14.53 -13.70 -2.40
C LEU A 221 13.20 -13.00 -2.08
N ILE A 222 12.63 -12.33 -3.10
CA ILE A 222 11.39 -11.57 -2.98
C ILE A 222 10.28 -12.23 -3.81
N LEU A 223 9.26 -12.75 -3.14
CA LEU A 223 8.15 -13.52 -3.72
C LEU A 223 6.78 -12.89 -3.41
N ASN A 224 6.72 -11.55 -3.32
CA ASN A 224 5.47 -10.88 -3.03
C ASN A 224 4.46 -11.17 -4.16
N ASN A 225 3.21 -11.41 -3.77
CA ASN A 225 2.10 -11.74 -4.68
C ASN A 225 2.26 -13.05 -5.46
N ILE A 226 3.10 -13.97 -4.98
CA ILE A 226 3.08 -15.39 -5.37
C ILE A 226 2.59 -16.17 -4.15
N PRO A 227 1.34 -16.68 -4.14
CA PRO A 227 0.80 -17.42 -3.00
C PRO A 227 1.63 -18.68 -2.72
N MET A 228 2.22 -18.75 -1.53
CA MET A 228 3.03 -19.87 -1.05
C MET A 228 2.28 -20.70 0.00
N ASN A 229 2.50 -22.01 -0.01
CA ASN A 229 2.06 -22.94 1.03
C ASN A 229 3.25 -23.56 1.80
N ASP A 230 2.96 -24.52 2.67
CA ASP A 230 3.96 -25.21 3.49
C ASP A 230 5.00 -25.98 2.68
N GLU A 231 4.60 -26.66 1.59
CA GLU A 231 5.52 -27.39 0.73
C GLU A 231 6.50 -26.45 0.01
N GLY A 232 6.01 -25.28 -0.44
CA GLY A 232 6.89 -24.28 -1.01
C GLY A 232 7.89 -23.70 -0.02
N CYS A 233 7.48 -23.49 1.23
CA CYS A 233 8.41 -23.10 2.29
C CYS A 233 9.41 -24.22 2.63
N ARG A 234 8.99 -25.49 2.58
CA ARG A 234 9.89 -26.64 2.70
C ARG A 234 10.98 -26.62 1.64
N LYS A 235 10.61 -26.35 0.39
CA LYS A 235 11.56 -26.22 -0.73
C LYS A 235 12.51 -25.05 -0.56
N ILE A 236 11.99 -23.85 -0.24
CA ILE A 236 12.82 -22.67 0.00
C ILE A 236 13.83 -22.90 1.14
N SER A 237 13.48 -23.69 2.17
CA SER A 237 14.40 -24.01 3.27
C SER A 237 15.68 -24.77 2.85
N GLU A 238 15.74 -25.28 1.61
CA GLU A 238 16.94 -25.89 1.03
C GLU A 238 18.01 -24.82 0.63
N MET A 239 17.61 -23.54 0.52
CA MET A 239 18.47 -22.42 0.13
C MET A 239 19.13 -21.79 1.37
N ARG A 240 20.08 -22.51 1.98
CA ARG A 240 20.60 -22.23 3.34
C ARG A 240 21.31 -20.89 3.55
N ASN A 241 21.71 -20.21 2.47
CA ASN A 241 22.41 -18.92 2.54
C ASN A 241 21.46 -17.71 2.55
N LEU A 242 20.14 -17.94 2.57
CA LEU A 242 19.14 -16.87 2.63
C LEU A 242 19.25 -16.07 3.92
N LYS A 243 19.39 -14.75 3.75
CA LYS A 243 19.37 -13.74 4.81
C LYS A 243 18.09 -12.93 4.79
N HIS A 244 17.54 -12.66 3.60
CA HIS A 244 16.35 -11.84 3.39
C HIS A 244 15.30 -12.62 2.60
N LEU A 245 14.10 -12.75 3.15
CA LEU A 245 13.02 -13.50 2.53
C LEU A 245 11.68 -12.78 2.67
N TRP A 246 11.02 -12.52 1.53
CA TRP A 246 9.66 -11.98 1.49
C TRP A 246 8.72 -12.98 0.83
N ILE A 247 7.70 -13.41 1.55
CA ILE A 247 6.71 -14.39 1.11
C ILE A 247 5.30 -13.84 1.31
N ASN A 248 4.45 -14.01 0.28
CA ASN A 248 2.99 -13.93 0.42
C ASN A 248 2.46 -15.36 0.65
N GLY A 249 2.16 -15.70 1.90
CA GLY A 249 1.97 -17.07 2.34
C GLY A 249 0.53 -17.56 2.26
N GLY A 250 -0.17 -17.35 1.14
CA GLY A 250 -1.59 -17.68 0.95
C GLY A 250 -2.16 -18.80 1.85
N ASP A 251 -1.64 -20.03 1.72
CA ASP A 251 -2.03 -21.19 2.55
C ASP A 251 -0.93 -21.64 3.54
N LEU A 252 0.11 -20.83 3.75
CA LEU A 252 1.20 -21.07 4.69
C LEU A 252 0.70 -21.12 6.14
N THR A 253 1.03 -22.21 6.83
CA THR A 253 0.70 -22.48 8.23
C THR A 253 1.96 -22.54 9.10
N ASP A 254 1.79 -22.91 10.37
CA ASP A 254 2.90 -23.15 11.31
C ASP A 254 3.88 -24.22 10.82
N ALA A 255 3.42 -25.22 10.05
CA ALA A 255 4.28 -26.27 9.51
C ALA A 255 5.28 -25.72 8.49
N GLY A 256 4.84 -24.83 7.60
CA GLY A 256 5.74 -24.16 6.67
C GLY A 256 6.69 -23.19 7.36
N LEU A 257 6.24 -22.49 8.40
CA LEU A 257 7.12 -21.63 9.22
C LEU A 257 8.22 -22.46 9.92
N ALA A 258 7.89 -23.65 10.42
CA ALA A 258 8.84 -24.60 10.99
C ALA A 258 9.87 -25.14 9.98
N HIS A 259 9.58 -25.07 8.68
CA HIS A 259 10.59 -25.31 7.66
C HIS A 259 11.49 -24.11 7.44
N LEU A 260 10.92 -22.90 7.36
CA LEU A 260 11.71 -21.67 7.19
C LEU A 260 12.66 -21.41 8.36
N SER A 261 12.32 -21.85 9.57
CA SER A 261 13.20 -21.70 10.74
C SER A 261 14.54 -22.45 10.64
N LYS A 262 14.69 -23.35 9.66
CA LYS A 262 15.97 -24.00 9.35
C LYS A 262 16.99 -23.05 8.69
N LEU A 263 16.52 -21.92 8.16
CA LEU A 263 17.36 -20.86 7.61
C LEU A 263 17.85 -19.98 8.77
N THR A 264 18.80 -20.49 9.54
CA THR A 264 19.24 -19.88 10.82
C THR A 264 19.93 -18.53 10.65
N ASP A 265 20.43 -18.24 9.45
CA ASP A 265 21.12 -17.00 9.10
C ASP A 265 20.14 -15.93 8.59
N LEU A 266 18.81 -16.17 8.67
CA LEU A 266 17.80 -15.16 8.32
C LEU A 266 17.94 -13.94 9.22
N GLU A 267 18.13 -12.79 8.57
CA GLU A 267 18.19 -11.47 9.20
C GLU A 267 16.85 -10.75 9.01
N HIS A 268 16.21 -10.87 7.84
CA HIS A 268 14.93 -10.23 7.52
C HIS A 268 13.91 -11.25 6.99
N LEU A 269 12.76 -11.32 7.65
CA LEU A 269 11.66 -12.20 7.25
C LEU A 269 10.35 -11.40 7.17
N GLN A 270 9.75 -11.39 5.99
CA GLN A 270 8.38 -10.90 5.79
C GLN A 270 7.48 -12.05 5.36
N LEU A 271 6.42 -12.23 6.13
CA LEU A 271 5.34 -13.16 5.89
C LEU A 271 4.04 -12.36 5.89
N VAL A 272 3.42 -12.23 4.73
CA VAL A 272 2.11 -11.58 4.59
C VAL A 272 1.06 -12.57 4.13
N ASN A 273 -0.21 -12.36 4.50
CA ASN A 273 -1.36 -13.21 4.20
C ASN A 273 -1.13 -14.68 4.57
N THR A 274 -0.87 -14.96 5.85
CA THR A 274 -0.59 -16.33 6.32
C THR A 274 -1.57 -16.80 7.39
N LYS A 275 -1.58 -18.11 7.64
CA LYS A 275 -2.38 -18.78 8.69
C LYS A 275 -1.50 -19.18 9.89
N ILE A 276 -0.45 -18.40 10.15
CA ILE A 276 0.50 -18.64 11.25
C ILE A 276 -0.13 -18.23 12.58
N THR A 277 0.11 -19.06 13.60
CA THR A 277 -0.38 -18.90 14.97
C THR A 277 0.80 -18.76 15.96
N ASP A 278 0.49 -18.61 17.25
CA ASP A 278 1.51 -18.57 18.31
C ASP A 278 2.45 -19.79 18.29
N VAL A 279 1.93 -20.97 17.90
CA VAL A 279 2.71 -22.21 17.80
C VAL A 279 3.81 -22.09 16.75
N GLY A 280 3.51 -21.50 15.59
CA GLY A 280 4.49 -21.29 14.54
C GLY A 280 5.61 -20.35 14.97
N LEU A 281 5.31 -19.32 15.76
CA LEU A 281 6.30 -18.36 16.24
C LEU A 281 7.39 -19.00 17.11
N GLU A 282 7.10 -20.10 17.81
CA GLU A 282 8.11 -20.83 18.59
C GLU A 282 9.24 -21.35 17.71
N SER A 283 8.93 -21.72 16.46
CA SER A 283 9.94 -22.20 15.51
C SER A 283 10.97 -21.12 15.16
N LEU A 284 10.57 -19.84 15.17
CA LEU A 284 11.46 -18.73 14.83
C LEU A 284 12.58 -18.49 15.86
N LEU A 285 12.51 -19.11 17.04
CA LEU A 285 13.58 -19.05 18.04
C LEU A 285 14.91 -19.65 17.55
N ALA A 286 14.87 -20.46 16.49
CA ALA A 286 16.07 -20.95 15.80
C ALA A 286 16.79 -19.85 14.97
N CYS A 287 16.07 -18.84 14.49
CA CYS A 287 16.59 -17.74 13.67
C CYS A 287 17.16 -16.62 14.56
N LYS A 288 18.29 -16.90 15.22
CA LYS A 288 18.89 -15.98 16.20
C LYS A 288 19.41 -14.67 15.61
N GLU A 289 19.69 -14.66 14.31
CA GLU A 289 20.16 -13.47 13.58
C GLU A 289 19.02 -12.55 13.13
N LEU A 290 17.76 -12.90 13.44
CA LEU A 290 16.59 -12.15 12.96
C LEU A 290 16.56 -10.73 13.58
N ARG A 291 16.65 -9.74 12.69
CA ARG A 291 16.61 -8.30 13.00
C ARG A 291 15.30 -7.66 12.58
N GLN A 292 14.66 -8.17 11.53
CA GLN A 292 13.38 -7.64 11.05
C GLN A 292 12.38 -8.77 10.83
N LEU A 293 11.21 -8.63 11.46
CA LEU A 293 10.09 -9.53 11.30
C LEU A 293 8.85 -8.74 10.92
N ASN A 294 8.26 -9.07 9.78
CA ASN A 294 6.96 -8.56 9.36
C ASN A 294 5.96 -9.70 9.21
N ILE A 295 4.98 -9.73 10.11
CA ILE A 295 3.84 -10.67 10.13
C ILE A 295 2.50 -9.91 10.11
N SER A 296 2.50 -8.72 9.51
CA SER A 296 1.40 -7.73 9.56
C SER A 296 0.02 -8.19 9.06
N THR A 297 -0.07 -9.36 8.43
CA THR A 297 -1.32 -9.93 7.90
C THR A 297 -1.47 -11.42 8.21
N SER A 298 -0.81 -11.89 9.27
CA SER A 298 -0.90 -13.27 9.79
C SER A 298 -2.01 -13.42 10.84
N ASN A 299 -2.72 -14.57 10.87
CA ASN A 299 -3.84 -14.77 11.81
C ASN A 299 -3.91 -16.19 12.40
N PRO A 300 -4.23 -16.37 13.70
CA PRO A 300 -4.30 -15.40 14.81
C PRO A 300 -3.10 -15.49 15.77
N ILE A 301 -2.41 -14.36 15.99
CA ILE A 301 -1.37 -14.20 17.03
C ILE A 301 -1.97 -13.57 18.29
N THR A 302 -1.58 -14.06 19.48
CA THR A 302 -2.06 -13.59 20.79
C THR A 302 -0.90 -13.12 21.69
N ASP A 303 -1.20 -12.76 22.93
CA ASP A 303 -0.19 -12.37 23.94
C ASP A 303 0.85 -13.47 24.19
N SER A 304 0.48 -14.75 24.06
CA SER A 304 1.43 -15.87 24.15
C SER A 304 2.46 -15.83 23.02
N GLY A 305 2.04 -15.50 21.80
CA GLY A 305 2.95 -15.29 20.68
C GLY A 305 3.92 -14.13 20.92
N LEU A 306 3.46 -13.05 21.57
CA LEU A 306 4.32 -11.92 21.94
C LEU A 306 5.37 -12.31 23.00
N GLU A 307 5.01 -13.18 23.95
CA GLU A 307 5.97 -13.74 24.91
C GLU A 307 7.04 -14.61 24.23
N THR A 308 6.68 -15.33 23.17
CA THR A 308 7.64 -16.04 22.33
C THR A 308 8.55 -15.09 21.57
N LEU A 309 7.99 -14.06 20.91
CA LEU A 309 8.79 -13.06 20.18
C LEU A 309 9.73 -12.25 21.08
N ALA A 310 9.37 -12.05 22.34
CA ALA A 310 10.23 -11.40 23.34
C ALA A 310 11.59 -12.10 23.55
N LYS A 311 11.72 -13.38 23.15
CA LYS A 311 12.97 -14.14 23.23
C LYS A 311 13.92 -13.87 22.05
N LEU A 312 13.46 -13.19 20.99
CA LEU A 312 14.26 -12.81 19.82
C LEU A 312 14.92 -11.44 20.04
N THR A 313 15.88 -11.38 20.95
CA THR A 313 16.43 -10.12 21.48
C THR A 313 17.21 -9.27 20.47
N ASN A 314 17.54 -9.81 19.30
CA ASN A 314 18.20 -9.08 18.20
C ASN A 314 17.22 -8.30 17.30
N LEU A 315 15.91 -8.41 17.55
CA LEU A 315 14.89 -7.71 16.77
C LEU A 315 15.04 -6.19 16.87
N GLN A 316 15.09 -5.55 15.71
CA GLN A 316 15.16 -4.11 15.52
C GLN A 316 13.87 -3.56 14.88
N VAL A 317 13.17 -4.36 14.09
CA VAL A 317 11.92 -3.97 13.42
C VAL A 317 10.91 -5.10 13.58
N LEU A 318 9.74 -4.77 14.12
CA LEU A 318 8.65 -5.71 14.30
C LEU A 318 7.33 -5.12 13.82
N PHE A 319 6.77 -5.71 12.76
CA PHE A 319 5.40 -5.43 12.30
C PHE A 319 4.50 -6.61 12.68
N LEU A 320 3.66 -6.39 13.69
CA LEU A 320 2.66 -7.32 14.18
C LEU A 320 1.38 -7.28 13.34
N PRO A 321 0.57 -8.36 13.36
CA PRO A 321 -0.60 -8.46 12.50
C PRO A 321 -1.65 -7.40 12.75
N TYR A 322 -2.24 -6.83 11.70
CA TYR A 322 -3.48 -6.06 11.76
C TYR A 322 -4.69 -7.00 11.60
N ASN A 323 -5.52 -7.10 12.64
CA ASN A 323 -6.58 -8.08 12.71
C ASN A 323 -7.95 -7.42 12.88
N ARG A 324 -8.93 -7.88 12.10
CA ARG A 324 -10.34 -7.46 12.26
C ARG A 324 -10.93 -7.87 13.62
N PHE A 325 -10.40 -8.94 14.21
CA PHE A 325 -10.76 -9.42 15.55
C PHE A 325 -9.48 -9.50 16.39
N PRO A 326 -9.11 -8.41 17.06
CA PRO A 326 -7.84 -8.35 17.78
C PRO A 326 -7.82 -9.32 18.96
N GLN A 327 -6.71 -10.04 19.12
CA GLN A 327 -6.47 -11.00 20.21
C GLN A 327 -5.31 -10.57 21.12
N MET A 328 -4.41 -9.72 20.62
CA MET A 328 -3.31 -9.15 21.40
C MET A 328 -3.82 -8.02 22.30
N THR A 329 -3.23 -7.84 23.46
CA THR A 329 -3.55 -6.76 24.40
C THR A 329 -2.34 -5.87 24.65
N THR A 330 -2.55 -4.73 25.33
CA THR A 330 -1.45 -3.88 25.83
C THR A 330 -0.56 -4.63 26.84
N ALA A 331 -1.11 -5.59 27.59
CA ALA A 331 -0.34 -6.44 28.50
C ALA A 331 0.60 -7.39 27.74
N GLY A 332 0.14 -7.97 26.62
CA GLY A 332 0.98 -8.74 25.71
C GLY A 332 2.08 -7.90 25.07
N ILE A 333 1.76 -6.69 24.59
CA ILE A 333 2.76 -5.77 24.05
C ILE A 333 3.84 -5.43 25.10
N SER A 334 3.48 -5.32 26.37
CA SER A 334 4.44 -5.09 27.46
C SER A 334 5.48 -6.20 27.62
N LYS A 335 5.21 -7.41 27.13
CA LYS A 335 6.20 -8.51 27.10
C LYS A 335 7.40 -8.18 26.20
N LEU A 336 7.20 -7.35 25.18
CA LEU A 336 8.24 -6.94 24.25
C LEU A 336 9.21 -5.91 24.84
N ASN A 337 8.96 -5.41 26.05
CA ASN A 337 9.83 -4.43 26.74
C ASN A 337 11.27 -4.93 26.97
N VAL A 338 11.53 -6.22 26.79
CA VAL A 338 12.88 -6.81 26.87
C VAL A 338 13.71 -6.62 25.58
N LEU A 339 13.09 -6.22 24.47
CA LEU A 339 13.74 -6.09 23.16
C LEU A 339 14.47 -4.73 23.04
N SER A 340 15.56 -4.55 23.77
CA SER A 340 16.26 -3.25 23.89
C SER A 340 16.79 -2.66 22.58
N GLU A 341 17.00 -3.49 21.56
CA GLU A 341 17.46 -3.08 20.22
C GLU A 341 16.31 -2.64 19.29
N LEU A 342 15.05 -2.73 19.73
CA LEU A 342 13.88 -2.45 18.91
C LEU A 342 13.80 -0.95 18.56
N ARG A 343 13.78 -0.67 17.26
CA ARG A 343 13.72 0.67 16.67
C ARG A 343 12.35 0.99 16.09
N VAL A 344 11.65 -0.02 15.60
CA VAL A 344 10.32 0.11 14.99
C VAL A 344 9.40 -0.97 15.56
N LEU A 345 8.28 -0.55 16.14
CA LEU A 345 7.21 -1.44 16.59
C LEU A 345 5.89 -0.98 15.98
N SER A 346 5.25 -1.88 15.24
CA SER A 346 3.92 -1.65 14.67
C SER A 346 2.95 -2.73 15.11
N ALA A 347 1.89 -2.33 15.79
CA ALA A 347 0.72 -3.12 16.22
C ALA A 347 -0.58 -2.33 15.99
N SER A 348 -0.59 -1.43 14.99
CA SER A 348 -1.71 -0.53 14.76
C SER A 348 -2.99 -1.27 14.38
N SER A 349 -4.03 -0.97 15.16
CA SER A 349 -5.40 -1.48 14.96
C SER A 349 -5.51 -2.99 15.19
N SER A 350 -4.66 -3.51 16.08
CA SER A 350 -4.50 -4.93 16.35
C SER A 350 -4.77 -5.32 17.80
N LEU A 351 -5.01 -4.34 18.68
CA LEU A 351 -5.16 -4.59 20.10
C LEU A 351 -6.63 -4.70 20.51
N LYS A 352 -6.90 -5.68 21.36
CA LYS A 352 -8.18 -5.89 22.02
C LYS A 352 -8.27 -4.86 23.15
N GLU A 353 -9.35 -4.09 23.16
CA GLU A 353 -9.64 -3.22 24.28
C GLU A 353 -9.94 -4.07 25.52
N ASP A 354 -9.17 -3.85 26.57
CA ASP A 354 -9.40 -4.46 27.89
C ASP A 354 -9.16 -3.39 28.97
N PRO A 355 -10.24 -2.76 29.48
CA PRO A 355 -10.13 -1.77 30.54
C PRO A 355 -9.50 -2.31 31.83
N ALA A 356 -9.56 -3.62 32.08
CA ALA A 356 -8.99 -4.25 33.27
C ALA A 356 -7.51 -4.63 33.10
N ALA A 357 -6.98 -4.63 31.87
CA ALA A 357 -5.58 -4.93 31.62
C ALA A 357 -4.65 -3.88 32.24
N PRO A 358 -3.50 -4.30 32.80
CA PRO A 358 -2.51 -3.37 33.32
C PRO A 358 -2.03 -2.38 32.25
N PRO A 359 -1.60 -1.17 32.63
CA PRO A 359 -1.06 -0.20 31.68
C PRO A 359 0.15 -0.77 30.93
N MET A 360 0.22 -0.44 29.64
CA MET A 360 1.34 -0.82 28.80
C MET A 360 2.68 -0.31 29.36
N ASN A 361 3.71 -1.15 29.36
CA ASN A 361 5.07 -0.76 29.73
C ASN A 361 6.07 -1.04 28.60
N LEU A 362 6.60 0.02 27.98
CA LEU A 362 7.66 -0.03 26.96
C LEU A 362 8.90 0.81 27.34
N SER A 363 9.06 1.15 28.62
CA SER A 363 10.08 2.10 29.10
C SER A 363 11.54 1.69 28.85
N ASN A 364 11.82 0.39 28.64
CA ASN A 364 13.17 -0.11 28.38
C ASN A 364 13.56 -0.04 26.89
N LEU A 365 12.62 0.26 25.99
CA LEU A 365 12.86 0.34 24.55
C LEU A 365 13.56 1.67 24.17
N ARG A 366 14.75 1.90 24.70
CA ARG A 366 15.46 3.19 24.56
C ARG A 366 15.92 3.51 23.14
N GLU A 367 16.01 2.49 22.27
CA GLU A 367 16.31 2.64 20.84
C GLU A 367 15.08 2.86 19.96
N LEU A 368 13.87 2.85 20.53
CA LEU A 368 12.62 2.96 19.77
C LEU A 368 12.50 4.35 19.13
N ARG A 369 12.33 4.35 17.81
CA ARG A 369 12.18 5.56 16.99
C ARG A 369 10.77 5.71 16.43
N GLN A 370 10.12 4.59 16.12
CA GLN A 370 8.80 4.58 15.51
C GLN A 370 7.89 3.61 16.27
N LEU A 371 6.76 4.13 16.73
CA LEU A 371 5.74 3.37 17.44
C LEU A 371 4.39 3.61 16.78
N TYR A 372 3.81 2.53 16.24
CA TYR A 372 2.48 2.52 15.64
C TYR A 372 1.61 1.56 16.44
N ILE A 373 0.67 2.06 17.25
CA ILE A 373 -0.06 1.20 18.19
C ILE A 373 -1.46 1.75 18.48
N SER A 374 -2.47 0.91 18.37
CA SER A 374 -3.86 1.32 18.62
C SER A 374 -4.75 0.10 18.94
N PRO A 375 -5.75 0.23 19.82
CA PRO A 375 -6.06 1.40 20.67
C PRO A 375 -5.17 1.52 21.93
N LEU A 376 -5.04 2.74 22.47
CA LEU A 376 -4.38 3.08 23.74
C LEU A 376 -5.32 3.86 24.69
N ARG A 377 -5.01 3.85 25.99
CA ARG A 377 -5.63 4.66 27.05
C ARG A 377 -4.60 5.64 27.65
N ASP A 378 -5.07 6.57 28.48
CA ASP A 378 -4.21 7.57 29.13
C ASP A 378 -3.01 6.95 29.88
N ASP A 379 -3.26 5.89 30.65
CA ASP A 379 -2.22 5.26 31.47
C ASP A 379 -1.18 4.49 30.63
N ASP A 380 -1.55 4.07 29.41
CA ASP A 380 -0.62 3.39 28.50
C ASP A 380 0.45 4.35 27.95
N LEU A 381 0.16 5.66 27.90
CA LEU A 381 1.10 6.69 27.43
C LEU A 381 2.23 7.01 28.43
N VAL A 382 2.05 6.66 29.70
CA VAL A 382 3.02 6.95 30.77
C VAL A 382 4.38 6.32 30.47
N SER A 383 4.40 5.07 30.01
CA SER A 383 5.65 4.34 29.80
C SER A 383 6.44 4.81 28.57
N ILE A 384 5.79 5.49 27.62
CA ILE A 384 6.43 6.01 26.42
C ILE A 384 6.81 7.49 26.52
N ALA A 385 6.38 8.19 27.58
CA ALA A 385 6.52 9.64 27.78
C ALA A 385 7.96 10.18 27.68
N ASN A 386 8.97 9.34 27.96
CA ASN A 386 10.38 9.74 28.04
C ASN A 386 11.30 8.86 27.18
N LEU A 387 10.75 8.20 26.14
CA LEU A 387 11.58 7.43 25.22
C LEU A 387 12.52 8.39 24.44
N PRO A 388 13.85 8.27 24.60
CA PRO A 388 14.79 9.33 24.25
C PRO A 388 15.04 9.48 22.75
N LYS A 389 14.59 8.51 21.94
CA LYS A 389 14.81 8.46 20.49
C LYS A 389 13.49 8.41 19.71
N LEU A 390 12.35 8.54 20.37
CA LEU A 390 11.05 8.41 19.71
C LEU A 390 10.81 9.62 18.80
N GLU A 391 10.73 9.36 17.50
CA GLU A 391 10.62 10.36 16.44
C GLU A 391 9.23 10.36 15.78
N TRP A 392 8.56 9.20 15.75
CA TRP A 392 7.24 9.03 15.15
C TRP A 392 6.34 8.22 16.08
N LEU A 393 5.23 8.83 16.50
CA LEU A 393 4.17 8.18 17.25
C LEU A 393 2.85 8.25 16.48
N LEU A 394 2.32 7.08 16.10
CA LEU A 394 0.97 6.91 15.56
C LEU A 394 0.15 6.05 16.50
N PHE A 395 -0.99 6.57 16.92
CA PHE A 395 -1.88 5.85 17.83
C PHE A 395 -3.32 6.31 17.69
N GLY A 396 -4.21 5.58 18.35
CA GLY A 396 -5.61 5.96 18.50
C GLY A 396 -6.22 5.35 19.74
N GLY A 397 -7.46 5.70 20.05
CA GLY A 397 -8.16 5.20 21.22
C GLY A 397 -9.30 6.10 21.65
N PHE A 398 -10.48 5.50 21.83
CA PHE A 398 -11.69 6.25 22.19
C PHE A 398 -11.67 6.80 23.63
N ALA A 399 -10.83 6.23 24.49
CA ALA A 399 -10.69 6.60 25.90
C ALA A 399 -9.57 7.62 26.20
N LEU A 400 -8.85 8.10 25.17
CA LEU A 400 -7.77 9.07 25.35
C LEU A 400 -8.30 10.45 25.67
N THR A 401 -7.77 11.09 26.72
CA THR A 401 -8.15 12.45 27.15
C THR A 401 -6.96 13.41 27.09
N ASP A 402 -7.20 14.69 27.43
CA ASP A 402 -6.14 15.68 27.58
C ASP A 402 -5.08 15.24 28.60
N LYS A 403 -5.47 14.52 29.66
CA LYS A 403 -4.55 13.98 30.67
C LYS A 403 -3.54 13.03 30.05
N GLY A 404 -3.98 12.08 29.23
CA GLY A 404 -3.09 11.15 28.54
C GLY A 404 -2.10 11.88 27.63
N LEU A 405 -2.59 12.84 26.85
CA LEU A 405 -1.74 13.60 25.93
C LEU A 405 -0.72 14.51 26.64
N SER A 406 -0.98 14.88 27.89
CA SER A 406 -0.01 15.64 28.70
C SER A 406 1.33 14.92 28.91
N TYR A 407 1.32 13.58 28.92
CA TYR A 407 2.55 12.78 29.06
C TYR A 407 3.49 12.90 27.86
N LEU A 408 3.00 13.34 26.69
CA LEU A 408 3.81 13.48 25.48
C LEU A 408 4.65 14.76 25.44
N SER A 409 4.44 15.68 26.38
CA SER A 409 5.10 17.01 26.42
C SER A 409 6.63 16.98 26.50
N ASN A 410 7.20 15.87 26.99
CA ASN A 410 8.64 15.67 27.16
C ASN A 410 9.34 15.03 25.95
N LEU A 411 8.59 14.59 24.93
CA LEU A 411 9.15 13.91 23.76
C LEU A 411 9.76 14.91 22.75
N LYS A 412 10.84 15.60 23.14
CA LYS A 412 11.48 16.66 22.33
C LYS A 412 12.04 16.17 20.99
N THR A 413 12.27 14.86 20.86
CA THR A 413 12.69 14.20 19.61
C THR A 413 11.55 13.95 18.63
N LEU A 414 10.29 14.12 19.06
CA LEU A 414 9.13 13.80 18.24
C LEU A 414 9.04 14.75 17.04
N THR A 415 9.00 14.16 15.85
CA THR A 415 8.89 14.88 14.57
C THR A 415 7.52 14.67 13.91
N ARG A 416 6.86 13.54 14.22
CA ARG A 416 5.53 13.19 13.72
C ARG A 416 4.65 12.66 14.85
N LEU A 417 3.51 13.31 15.05
CA LEU A 417 2.49 12.90 16.01
C LEU A 417 1.17 12.70 15.27
N GLN A 418 0.65 11.47 15.28
CA GLN A 418 -0.58 11.14 14.58
C GLN A 418 -1.56 10.43 15.51
N LEU A 419 -2.56 11.17 15.98
CA LEU A 419 -3.64 10.70 16.82
C LEU A 419 -4.92 10.52 15.97
N TYR A 420 -5.27 9.27 15.70
CA TYR A 420 -6.51 8.90 15.03
C TYR A 420 -7.53 8.37 16.04
N GLN A 421 -8.81 8.26 15.63
CA GLN A 421 -9.83 7.55 16.42
C GLN A 421 -9.92 8.00 17.90
N ALA A 422 -9.75 9.30 18.17
CA ALA A 422 -9.94 9.90 19.48
C ALA A 422 -10.98 11.01 19.39
N SER A 423 -11.88 11.11 20.36
CA SER A 423 -12.98 12.08 20.35
C SER A 423 -13.11 12.91 21.62
N LEU A 424 -12.31 12.63 22.64
CA LEU A 424 -12.32 13.33 23.92
C LEU A 424 -11.25 14.43 24.06
N PRO A 425 -10.06 14.38 23.42
CA PRO A 425 -9.08 15.46 23.52
C PRO A 425 -9.67 16.80 23.12
N THR A 426 -9.33 17.86 23.83
CA THR A 426 -9.81 19.21 23.61
C THR A 426 -8.65 20.15 23.31
N ASP A 427 -8.92 21.45 23.20
CA ASP A 427 -7.89 22.47 23.01
C ASP A 427 -6.81 22.46 24.10
N ALA A 428 -7.09 21.89 25.28
CA ALA A 428 -6.11 21.73 26.36
C ALA A 428 -4.95 20.80 25.98
N SER A 429 -5.22 19.70 25.26
CA SER A 429 -4.15 18.80 24.78
C SER A 429 -3.08 19.51 23.94
N ILE A 430 -3.47 20.52 23.17
CA ILE A 430 -2.58 21.26 22.27
C ILE A 430 -1.56 22.11 23.05
N GLU A 431 -1.88 22.54 24.28
CA GLU A 431 -0.93 23.24 25.14
C GLU A 431 0.29 22.38 25.47
N HIS A 432 0.08 21.07 25.63
CA HIS A 432 1.16 20.14 25.95
C HIS A 432 2.15 19.94 24.80
N PHE A 433 1.77 20.29 23.57
CA PHE A 433 2.62 20.18 22.39
C PHE A 433 3.46 21.42 22.10
N GLN A 434 3.22 22.55 22.79
CA GLN A 434 3.90 23.83 22.52
C GLN A 434 5.42 23.74 22.69
N GLY A 435 5.90 22.83 23.54
CA GLY A 435 7.32 22.59 23.75
C GLY A 435 7.97 21.61 22.76
N LEU A 436 7.27 21.14 21.73
CA LEU A 436 7.76 20.13 20.76
C LEU A 436 8.29 20.80 19.48
N GLY A 437 9.40 21.53 19.57
CA GLY A 437 9.93 22.34 18.47
C GLY A 437 10.39 21.57 17.21
N SER A 438 10.57 20.25 17.31
CA SER A 438 10.96 19.38 16.18
C SER A 438 9.76 18.85 15.39
N LEU A 439 8.53 19.08 15.87
CA LEU A 439 7.31 18.52 15.31
C LEU A 439 6.98 19.21 13.98
N PHE A 440 7.03 18.47 12.87
CA PHE A 440 6.67 19.01 11.55
C PHE A 440 5.41 18.37 10.95
N GLU A 441 4.98 17.22 11.45
CA GLU A 441 3.72 16.57 11.07
C GLU A 441 2.83 16.33 12.28
N LEU A 442 1.61 16.85 12.22
CA LEU A 442 0.62 16.73 13.29
C LEU A 442 -0.73 16.29 12.71
N THR A 443 -1.21 15.13 13.16
CA THR A 443 -2.59 14.69 12.95
C THR A 443 -3.30 14.59 14.29
N LEU A 444 -4.44 15.27 14.47
CA LEU A 444 -5.24 15.21 15.70
C LEU A 444 -6.72 15.01 15.41
N ASN A 445 -7.32 14.05 16.12
CA ASN A 445 -8.75 13.85 16.24
C ASN A 445 -9.21 14.21 17.66
N GLY A 446 -10.29 14.99 17.79
CA GLY A 446 -10.76 15.46 19.11
C GLY A 446 -11.91 16.46 19.03
N LYS A 447 -12.22 17.13 20.12
CA LYS A 447 -13.20 18.24 20.23
C LYS A 447 -12.45 19.57 20.27
N PHE A 448 -11.93 19.97 19.12
CA PHE A 448 -11.16 21.21 18.98
C PHE A 448 -12.05 22.38 18.57
N THR A 449 -11.69 23.58 19.00
CA THR A 449 -12.35 24.84 18.64
C THR A 449 -11.36 25.80 17.96
N ASP A 450 -11.81 27.01 17.63
CA ASP A 450 -10.95 28.08 17.12
C ASP A 450 -9.77 28.38 18.06
N VAL A 451 -9.95 28.22 19.37
CA VAL A 451 -8.87 28.38 20.37
C VAL A 451 -7.77 27.35 20.15
N GLY A 452 -8.14 26.10 19.86
CA GLY A 452 -7.20 25.05 19.50
C GLY A 452 -6.42 25.37 18.22
N LEU A 453 -7.10 25.87 17.18
CA LEU A 453 -6.42 26.28 15.95
C LEU A 453 -5.42 27.41 16.18
N GLU A 454 -5.78 28.41 16.99
CA GLU A 454 -4.86 29.50 17.35
C GLU A 454 -3.60 28.96 18.05
N ARG A 455 -3.76 28.02 18.98
CA ARG A 455 -2.65 27.35 19.67
C ARG A 455 -1.78 26.51 18.74
N ILE A 456 -2.37 25.82 17.75
CA ILE A 456 -1.61 25.10 16.72
C ILE A 456 -0.79 26.09 15.88
N GLY A 457 -1.30 27.29 15.63
CA GLY A 457 -0.59 28.36 14.94
C GLY A 457 0.73 28.78 15.58
N ASN A 458 0.97 28.44 16.85
CA ASN A 458 2.24 28.67 17.54
C ASN A 458 3.32 27.63 17.22
N LEU A 459 2.94 26.47 16.67
CA LEU A 459 3.85 25.39 16.28
C LEU A 459 4.49 25.68 14.91
N LYS A 460 5.40 26.66 14.85
CA LYS A 460 5.94 27.22 13.60
C LYS A 460 6.69 26.22 12.69
N SER A 461 7.09 25.07 13.22
CA SER A 461 7.77 23.99 12.52
C SER A 461 6.84 23.12 11.66
N ILE A 462 5.51 23.22 11.85
CA ILE A 462 4.53 22.37 11.16
C ILE A 462 4.54 22.60 9.65
N GLN A 463 4.62 21.50 8.89
CA GLN A 463 4.56 21.43 7.43
C GLN A 463 3.37 20.60 6.93
N VAL A 464 2.93 19.62 7.72
CA VAL A 464 1.77 18.77 7.41
C VAL A 464 0.84 18.77 8.61
N LEU A 465 -0.42 19.18 8.38
CA LEU A 465 -1.43 19.29 9.43
C LEU A 465 -2.72 18.59 9.01
N ASN A 466 -3.20 17.63 9.80
CA ASN A 466 -4.53 17.04 9.62
C ASN A 466 -5.32 17.15 10.93
N ILE A 467 -6.42 17.88 10.91
CA ILE A 467 -7.29 18.05 12.08
C ILE A 467 -8.68 17.56 11.72
N MET A 468 -9.19 16.64 12.54
CA MET A 468 -10.59 16.22 12.52
C MET A 468 -11.24 16.59 13.86
N SER A 469 -12.08 17.62 13.84
CA SER A 469 -12.82 18.04 15.03
C SER A 469 -14.22 17.44 15.08
N TYR A 470 -14.59 16.83 16.19
CA TYR A 470 -15.97 16.49 16.56
C TYR A 470 -16.62 17.58 17.43
N GLY A 471 -15.88 18.67 17.70
CA GLY A 471 -16.27 19.83 18.47
C GLY A 471 -17.00 20.87 17.61
N GLU A 472 -16.64 22.15 17.78
CA GLU A 472 -17.21 23.29 17.04
C GLU A 472 -16.75 23.38 15.60
N THR A 473 -17.60 23.99 14.77
CA THR A 473 -17.23 24.30 13.40
C THR A 473 -16.24 25.45 13.44
N PHE A 474 -15.07 25.22 12.87
CA PHE A 474 -14.02 26.23 12.82
C PHE A 474 -14.43 27.42 11.96
N THR A 475 -14.26 28.63 12.48
CA THR A 475 -14.59 29.83 11.69
C THR A 475 -13.59 30.02 10.55
N PRO A 476 -14.02 30.61 9.41
CA PRO A 476 -13.10 30.96 8.32
C PRO A 476 -11.94 31.85 8.81
N THR A 477 -12.22 32.76 9.74
CA THR A 477 -11.22 33.66 10.33
C THR A 477 -10.17 32.88 11.12
N ALA A 478 -10.55 31.89 11.93
CA ALA A 478 -9.59 31.07 12.66
C ALA A 478 -8.72 30.21 11.73
N LYS A 479 -9.33 29.62 10.68
CA LYS A 479 -8.58 28.89 9.65
C LYS A 479 -7.57 29.80 8.94
N GLN A 480 -7.98 31.01 8.55
CA GLN A 480 -7.08 31.98 7.91
C GLN A 480 -5.92 32.37 8.83
N LYS A 481 -6.21 32.73 10.09
CA LYS A 481 -5.18 33.05 11.09
C LYS A 481 -4.19 31.91 11.29
N LEU A 482 -4.64 30.66 11.27
CA LEU A 482 -3.77 29.49 11.34
C LEU A 482 -2.83 29.41 10.14
N TYR A 483 -3.34 29.58 8.92
CA TYR A 483 -2.52 29.59 7.70
C TYR A 483 -1.48 30.71 7.72
N ASP A 484 -1.87 31.92 8.12
CA ASP A 484 -0.98 33.08 8.22
C ASP A 484 0.14 32.83 9.26
N ASN A 485 -0.18 32.08 10.32
CA ASN A 485 0.75 31.77 11.40
C ASN A 485 1.67 30.58 11.13
N LEU A 486 1.42 29.77 10.11
CA LEU A 486 2.23 28.59 9.75
C LEU A 486 2.90 28.79 8.37
N PRO A 487 4.00 29.58 8.29
CA PRO A 487 4.60 29.97 7.02
C PRO A 487 5.22 28.81 6.21
N ASN A 488 5.48 27.66 6.87
CA ASN A 488 6.08 26.48 6.26
C ASN A 488 5.06 25.39 5.89
N LEU A 489 3.76 25.65 6.06
CA LEU A 489 2.70 24.66 5.85
C LEU A 489 2.59 24.30 4.36
N LYS A 490 2.85 23.03 4.04
CA LYS A 490 2.79 22.49 2.68
C LYS A 490 1.46 21.83 2.38
N ARG A 491 0.88 21.15 3.38
CA ARG A 491 -0.38 20.42 3.26
C ARG A 491 -1.18 20.56 4.53
N ALA A 492 -2.47 20.85 4.39
CA ALA A 492 -3.41 20.88 5.49
C ALA A 492 -4.74 20.22 5.11
N SER A 493 -5.29 19.43 6.01
CA SER A 493 -6.72 19.10 6.04
C SER A 493 -7.30 19.53 7.39
N ILE A 494 -8.27 20.44 7.38
CA ILE A 494 -8.88 20.97 8.62
C ILE A 494 -10.39 20.81 8.48
N GLU A 495 -10.87 19.71 9.05
CA GLU A 495 -12.24 19.24 8.93
C GLU A 495 -12.92 19.24 10.29
N ASP A 496 -14.23 19.49 10.27
CA ASP A 496 -15.08 19.33 11.43
C ASP A 496 -16.29 18.45 11.06
N ALA A 497 -16.64 17.54 11.96
CA ALA A 497 -17.70 16.56 11.78
C ALA A 497 -19.08 17.21 11.57
N ARG A 498 -19.24 18.47 12.01
CA ARG A 498 -20.45 19.27 11.77
C ARG A 498 -20.53 19.81 10.36
N VAL A 499 -19.45 20.25 9.73
CA VAL A 499 -19.39 20.61 8.30
C VAL A 499 -19.45 19.37 7.41
N GLN A 500 -18.94 18.22 7.87
CA GLN A 500 -19.22 16.92 7.23
C GLN A 500 -20.71 16.55 7.29
N ARG A 501 -21.39 16.81 8.43
CA ARG A 501 -22.87 16.72 8.54
C ARG A 501 -23.62 17.85 7.83
N GLY A 502 -22.95 18.98 7.61
CA GLY A 502 -23.46 20.26 7.09
C GLY A 502 -23.23 20.48 5.60
N LYS A 503 -22.40 19.65 4.94
CA LYS A 503 -22.68 19.19 3.57
C LYS A 503 -24.05 18.53 3.66
N LYS A 504 -25.10 19.34 3.46
CA LYS A 504 -26.49 18.99 3.75
C LYS A 504 -26.74 17.52 3.42
N ARG A 505 -26.90 16.71 4.46
CA ARG A 505 -27.89 15.63 4.40
C ARG A 505 -29.17 16.32 3.96
N LYS A 506 -29.52 16.19 2.68
CA LYS A 506 -30.86 16.57 2.24
C LYS A 506 -31.81 15.84 3.18
N PRO A 507 -32.81 16.51 3.75
CA PRO A 507 -33.77 15.83 4.61
C PRO A 507 -34.26 14.59 3.87
N GLN A 508 -34.16 13.42 4.52
CA GLN A 508 -34.55 12.11 3.98
C GLN A 508 -36.06 12.00 3.66
N ASN A 509 -36.77 13.13 3.61
CA ASN A 509 -38.17 13.26 3.24
C ASN A 509 -38.37 14.10 1.96
N VAL A 510 -37.32 14.46 1.22
CA VAL A 510 -37.51 14.94 -0.16
C VAL A 510 -37.61 13.71 -1.04
N VAL A 511 -38.84 13.38 -1.43
CA VAL A 511 -39.15 12.50 -2.55
C VAL A 511 -38.29 12.94 -3.74
N ARG A 512 -37.19 12.23 -4.00
CA ARG A 512 -36.30 12.49 -5.14
C ARG A 512 -36.50 11.38 -6.16
N LYS A 513 -36.49 11.72 -7.45
CA LYS A 513 -36.46 10.69 -8.49
C LYS A 513 -35.21 9.83 -8.34
N ALA A 514 -35.35 8.52 -8.48
CA ALA A 514 -34.22 7.61 -8.56
C ALA A 514 -33.36 7.97 -9.79
N PRO A 515 -32.01 7.95 -9.66
CA PRO A 515 -31.11 8.04 -10.81
C PRO A 515 -31.49 7.03 -11.89
N ASP A 516 -31.30 7.42 -13.14
CA ASP A 516 -31.46 6.48 -14.24
C ASP A 516 -30.32 5.46 -14.20
N PHE A 517 -30.61 4.21 -14.53
CA PHE A 517 -29.59 3.17 -14.59
C PHE A 517 -29.89 2.18 -15.72
N SER A 518 -28.82 1.57 -16.21
CA SER A 518 -28.85 0.44 -17.11
C SER A 518 -27.77 -0.54 -16.65
N VAL A 519 -28.18 -1.73 -16.23
CA VAL A 519 -27.29 -2.75 -15.69
C VAL A 519 -27.50 -4.08 -16.39
N LYS A 520 -26.39 -4.77 -16.69
CA LYS A 520 -26.44 -6.13 -17.23
C LYS A 520 -26.47 -7.12 -16.07
N THR A 521 -27.51 -7.94 -16.00
CA THR A 521 -27.65 -9.00 -14.99
C THR A 521 -26.74 -10.19 -15.33
N LEU A 522 -26.47 -11.04 -14.34
CA LEU A 522 -25.61 -12.22 -14.49
C LEU A 522 -26.15 -13.22 -15.53
N ASN A 523 -27.47 -13.26 -15.73
CA ASN A 523 -28.10 -14.08 -16.78
C ASN A 523 -28.12 -13.41 -18.17
N GLY A 524 -27.47 -12.26 -18.34
CA GLY A 524 -27.27 -11.60 -19.63
C GLY A 524 -28.34 -10.58 -20.04
N ASN A 525 -29.43 -10.44 -19.28
CA ASN A 525 -30.45 -9.43 -19.54
C ASN A 525 -29.94 -8.03 -19.18
N THR A 526 -30.45 -7.00 -19.87
CA THR A 526 -30.22 -5.61 -19.47
C THR A 526 -31.47 -5.10 -18.78
N LEU A 527 -31.32 -4.60 -17.56
CA LEU A 527 -32.39 -3.99 -16.77
C LEU A 527 -32.12 -2.50 -16.63
N THR A 528 -33.17 -1.72 -16.84
CA THR A 528 -33.19 -0.27 -16.74
C THR A 528 -34.16 0.18 -15.66
N ARG A 529 -34.08 1.44 -15.23
CA ARG A 529 -35.04 2.02 -14.28
C ARG A 529 -36.49 1.92 -14.79
N ASP A 530 -36.68 2.01 -16.10
CA ASP A 530 -38.01 2.01 -16.72
C ASP A 530 -38.69 0.63 -16.70
N ASP A 531 -37.93 -0.45 -16.62
CA ASP A 531 -38.45 -1.83 -16.49
C ASP A 531 -39.20 -2.05 -15.15
N PHE A 532 -39.00 -1.16 -14.19
CA PHE A 532 -39.64 -1.21 -12.87
C PHE A 532 -40.76 -0.19 -12.69
N LYS A 533 -41.13 0.59 -13.72
CA LYS A 533 -42.26 1.53 -13.66
C LYS A 533 -43.53 0.83 -13.19
N GLY A 534 -44.25 1.45 -12.25
CA GLY A 534 -45.48 0.89 -11.69
C GLY A 534 -45.29 -0.15 -10.59
N ASN A 535 -44.06 -0.57 -10.30
CA ASN A 535 -43.71 -1.50 -9.22
C ASN A 535 -42.95 -0.77 -8.10
N VAL A 536 -42.97 -1.32 -6.88
CA VAL A 536 -42.05 -0.89 -5.82
C VAL A 536 -40.76 -1.68 -5.97
N LEU A 537 -39.63 -0.98 -6.14
CA LEU A 537 -38.32 -1.58 -6.35
C LEU A 537 -37.45 -1.42 -5.10
N LEU A 538 -36.91 -2.52 -4.59
CA LEU A 538 -35.84 -2.55 -3.61
C LEU A 538 -34.49 -2.82 -4.32
N ILE A 539 -33.59 -1.85 -4.30
CA ILE A 539 -32.21 -2.03 -4.74
C ILE A 539 -31.34 -2.39 -3.54
N TYR A 540 -30.56 -3.45 -3.65
CA TYR A 540 -29.63 -3.92 -2.63
C TYR A 540 -28.19 -3.86 -3.13
N PHE A 541 -27.36 -2.99 -2.54
CA PHE A 541 -25.94 -2.86 -2.81
C PHE A 541 -25.12 -3.73 -1.86
N TRP A 542 -24.19 -4.52 -2.40
CA TRP A 542 -23.37 -5.46 -1.62
C TRP A 542 -22.07 -5.87 -2.33
N PHE A 543 -21.26 -6.71 -1.68
CA PHE A 543 -20.15 -7.44 -2.31
C PHE A 543 -19.81 -8.72 -1.54
N THR A 544 -19.17 -9.70 -2.18
CA THR A 544 -18.95 -11.05 -1.61
C THR A 544 -18.09 -11.07 -0.35
N SER A 545 -17.13 -10.15 -0.23
CA SER A 545 -16.25 -10.01 0.95
C SER A 545 -16.85 -9.14 2.08
N CYS A 546 -18.09 -8.67 1.93
CA CYS A 546 -18.81 -7.90 2.94
C CYS A 546 -19.40 -8.83 4.00
N LYS A 547 -18.71 -9.02 5.14
CA LYS A 547 -19.19 -9.89 6.23
C LYS A 547 -20.62 -9.53 6.72
N PRO A 548 -20.99 -8.25 6.91
CA PRO A 548 -22.36 -7.91 7.27
C PRO A 548 -23.39 -8.28 6.19
N CYS A 549 -23.03 -8.16 4.91
CA CYS A 549 -23.89 -8.55 3.79
C CYS A 549 -24.14 -10.07 3.78
N VAL A 550 -23.06 -10.87 3.92
CA VAL A 550 -23.14 -12.34 4.00
C VAL A 550 -23.96 -12.78 5.20
N ALA A 551 -23.79 -12.13 6.35
CA ALA A 551 -24.56 -12.42 7.56
C ALA A 551 -26.06 -12.09 7.39
N ALA A 552 -26.39 -11.05 6.63
CA ALA A 552 -27.78 -10.63 6.36
C ALA A 552 -28.47 -11.47 5.26
N THR A 553 -27.73 -12.19 4.42
CA THR A 553 -28.28 -12.93 3.27
C THR A 553 -29.48 -13.84 3.62
N PRO A 554 -29.46 -14.65 4.69
CA PRO A 554 -30.61 -15.51 5.03
C PRO A 554 -31.88 -14.72 5.38
N GLU A 555 -31.73 -13.61 6.11
CA GLU A 555 -32.84 -12.75 6.50
C GLU A 555 -33.43 -12.00 5.30
N ILE A 556 -32.56 -11.51 4.41
CA ILE A 556 -32.96 -10.86 3.16
C ILE A 556 -33.73 -11.82 2.27
N LYS A 557 -33.26 -13.06 2.10
CA LYS A 557 -33.97 -14.09 1.31
C LYS A 557 -35.37 -14.35 1.87
N LYS A 558 -35.48 -14.54 3.18
CA LYS A 558 -36.76 -14.73 3.87
C LYS A 558 -37.69 -13.52 3.71
N SER A 559 -37.17 -12.30 3.84
CA SER A 559 -37.94 -11.07 3.64
C SER A 559 -38.43 -10.93 2.20
N TYR A 560 -37.57 -11.19 1.22
CA TYR A 560 -37.91 -11.18 -0.19
C TYR A 560 -39.07 -12.14 -0.52
N GLU A 561 -39.00 -13.38 -0.04
CA GLU A 561 -40.05 -14.38 -0.25
C GLU A 561 -41.39 -13.94 0.39
N ASN A 562 -41.35 -13.47 1.63
CA ASN A 562 -42.55 -13.00 2.34
C ASN A 562 -43.21 -11.81 1.62
N VAL A 563 -42.43 -10.79 1.26
CA VAL A 563 -42.95 -9.57 0.63
C VAL A 563 -43.45 -9.87 -0.79
N THR A 564 -42.77 -10.73 -1.55
CA THR A 564 -43.20 -11.14 -2.90
C THR A 564 -44.51 -11.93 -2.86
N ASN A 565 -44.72 -12.76 -1.83
CA ASN A 565 -45.98 -13.49 -1.63
C ASN A 565 -47.13 -12.56 -1.20
N GLU A 566 -46.83 -11.47 -0.49
CA GLU A 566 -47.82 -10.51 0.02
C GLU A 566 -48.17 -9.42 -1.01
N PHE A 567 -47.22 -8.98 -1.83
CA PHE A 567 -47.36 -7.87 -2.78
C PHE A 567 -46.86 -8.24 -4.18
N SER A 568 -47.79 -8.42 -5.12
CA SER A 568 -47.48 -8.84 -6.50
C SER A 568 -46.71 -7.80 -7.33
N ASP A 569 -46.69 -6.54 -6.89
CA ASP A 569 -45.98 -5.43 -7.53
C ASP A 569 -44.66 -5.04 -6.83
N PHE A 570 -44.15 -5.91 -5.96
CA PHE A 570 -42.81 -5.79 -5.40
C PHE A 570 -41.74 -6.37 -6.35
N ARG A 571 -40.61 -5.69 -6.49
CA ARG A 571 -39.43 -6.14 -7.26
C ARG A 571 -38.15 -5.89 -6.48
N MET A 572 -37.16 -6.75 -6.66
CA MET A 572 -35.84 -6.59 -6.05
C MET A 572 -34.73 -6.71 -7.10
N LEU A 573 -33.71 -5.86 -7.00
CA LEU A 573 -32.50 -5.90 -7.83
C LEU A 573 -31.29 -5.78 -6.92
N SER A 574 -30.32 -6.68 -7.08
CA SER A 574 -29.07 -6.63 -6.33
C SER A 574 -27.91 -6.20 -7.21
N LEU A 575 -27.14 -5.24 -6.71
CA LEU A 575 -26.01 -4.62 -7.38
C LEU A 575 -24.73 -4.93 -6.60
N SER A 576 -23.92 -5.83 -7.13
CA SER A 576 -22.63 -6.19 -6.54
C SER A 576 -21.51 -5.27 -7.03
N THR A 577 -20.69 -4.80 -6.09
CA THR A 577 -19.47 -4.03 -6.38
C THR A 577 -18.22 -4.89 -6.52
N ASP A 578 -18.38 -6.23 -6.55
CA ASP A 578 -17.28 -7.15 -6.80
C ASP A 578 -16.65 -6.92 -8.18
N SER A 579 -15.37 -7.26 -8.29
CA SER A 579 -14.60 -7.08 -9.52
C SER A 579 -14.91 -8.13 -10.60
N TYR A 580 -15.46 -9.30 -10.24
CA TYR A 580 -15.63 -10.45 -11.14
C TYR A 580 -17.02 -11.08 -11.04
N ASP A 581 -17.66 -11.36 -12.18
CA ASP A 581 -18.99 -12.00 -12.24
C ASP A 581 -18.98 -13.38 -11.58
N ALA A 582 -17.88 -14.13 -11.72
CA ALA A 582 -17.75 -15.48 -11.16
C ALA A 582 -17.91 -15.51 -9.63
N LEU A 583 -17.39 -14.51 -8.91
CA LEU A 583 -17.54 -14.41 -7.45
C LEU A 583 -19.01 -14.16 -7.07
N VAL A 584 -19.66 -13.25 -7.80
CA VAL A 584 -21.08 -12.93 -7.56
C VAL A 584 -21.93 -14.17 -7.86
N GLN A 585 -21.69 -14.84 -8.98
CA GLN A 585 -22.41 -16.05 -9.37
C GLN A 585 -22.24 -17.17 -8.34
N GLN A 586 -21.01 -17.42 -7.87
CA GLN A 586 -20.75 -18.42 -6.83
C GLN A 586 -21.53 -18.13 -5.54
N HIS A 587 -21.61 -16.86 -5.12
CA HIS A 587 -22.37 -16.47 -3.94
C HIS A 587 -23.89 -16.63 -4.15
N VAL A 588 -24.38 -16.25 -5.34
CA VAL A 588 -25.79 -16.39 -5.74
C VAL A 588 -26.21 -17.86 -5.75
N ASP A 589 -25.41 -18.73 -6.34
CA ASP A 589 -25.65 -20.17 -6.38
C ASP A 589 -25.62 -20.77 -4.98
N LYS A 590 -24.61 -20.40 -4.18
CA LYS A 590 -24.44 -20.89 -2.81
C LYS A 590 -25.63 -20.58 -1.89
N HIS A 591 -26.26 -19.42 -2.05
CA HIS A 591 -27.38 -18.99 -1.20
C HIS A 591 -28.75 -19.10 -1.92
N GLU A 592 -28.75 -19.59 -3.16
CA GLU A 592 -29.92 -19.75 -4.02
C GLU A 592 -30.75 -18.45 -4.11
N LEU A 593 -30.09 -17.34 -4.47
CA LEU A 593 -30.76 -16.04 -4.58
C LEU A 593 -31.55 -15.96 -5.90
N SER A 594 -32.87 -15.84 -5.80
CA SER A 594 -33.79 -16.02 -6.94
C SER A 594 -34.17 -14.73 -7.69
N TRP A 595 -33.87 -13.56 -7.13
CA TRP A 595 -34.13 -12.27 -7.78
C TRP A 595 -32.96 -11.83 -8.66
N PRO A 596 -33.16 -10.87 -9.61
CA PRO A 596 -32.11 -10.36 -10.47
C PRO A 596 -30.86 -9.86 -9.74
N GLN A 597 -29.70 -10.31 -10.22
CA GLN A 597 -28.37 -9.94 -9.72
C GLN A 597 -27.58 -9.32 -10.86
N ALA A 598 -26.93 -8.18 -10.61
CA ALA A 598 -26.04 -7.52 -11.56
C ALA A 598 -24.74 -7.11 -10.88
N ARG A 599 -23.62 -7.24 -11.60
CA ARG A 599 -22.33 -6.73 -11.15
C ARG A 599 -22.09 -5.36 -11.77
N ILE A 600 -21.87 -4.37 -10.91
CA ILE A 600 -21.59 -2.99 -11.32
C ILE A 600 -20.10 -2.63 -11.20
N GLY A 601 -19.33 -3.41 -10.43
CA GLY A 601 -17.89 -3.21 -10.23
C GLY A 601 -17.55 -2.17 -9.15
N PRO A 602 -16.29 -2.16 -8.67
CA PRO A 602 -15.86 -1.30 -7.55
C PRO A 602 -15.86 0.19 -7.93
N ASP A 603 -15.58 0.51 -9.20
CA ASP A 603 -15.51 1.89 -9.71
C ASP A 603 -16.85 2.40 -10.26
N SER A 604 -17.97 1.71 -9.98
CA SER A 604 -19.27 2.08 -10.51
C SER A 604 -19.72 3.47 -10.03
N LYS A 605 -20.07 4.34 -10.97
CA LYS A 605 -20.70 5.65 -10.68
C LYS A 605 -22.06 5.50 -10.01
N LEU A 606 -22.75 4.37 -10.18
CA LEU A 606 -24.07 4.14 -9.60
C LEU A 606 -24.04 4.22 -8.06
N GLN A 607 -22.95 3.80 -7.42
CA GLN A 607 -22.80 3.94 -5.96
C GLN A 607 -22.88 5.41 -5.53
N ALA A 608 -22.18 6.28 -6.25
CA ALA A 608 -22.18 7.71 -5.98
C ALA A 608 -23.52 8.36 -6.35
N GLU A 609 -24.13 7.97 -7.48
CA GLU A 609 -25.41 8.51 -7.93
C GLU A 609 -26.57 8.16 -6.98
N PHE A 610 -26.52 6.97 -6.36
CA PHE A 610 -27.47 6.55 -5.32
C PHE A 610 -27.07 6.99 -3.92
N ASP A 611 -25.97 7.73 -3.72
CA ASP A 611 -25.43 8.10 -2.39
C ASP A 611 -25.26 6.89 -1.44
N VAL A 612 -24.57 5.85 -1.90
CA VAL A 612 -24.23 4.67 -1.10
C VAL A 612 -23.07 5.00 -0.16
N GLU A 613 -23.31 4.96 1.15
CA GLU A 613 -22.33 5.35 2.19
C GLU A 613 -21.68 4.15 2.90
N GLY A 614 -22.13 2.91 2.62
CA GLY A 614 -21.62 1.69 3.25
C GLY A 614 -22.28 0.43 2.68
N PHE A 615 -22.02 -0.74 3.27
CA PHE A 615 -22.64 -2.01 2.87
C PHE A 615 -22.96 -2.87 4.11
N PRO A 616 -24.10 -3.60 4.14
CA PRO A 616 -25.16 -3.64 3.13
C PRO A 616 -25.94 -2.31 3.07
N HIS A 617 -26.42 -1.95 1.89
CA HIS A 617 -27.14 -0.69 1.67
C HIS A 617 -28.34 -0.89 0.76
N PHE A 618 -29.44 -0.22 1.10
CA PHE A 618 -30.75 -0.46 0.51
C PHE A 618 -31.38 0.84 0.03
N VAL A 619 -32.05 0.77 -1.13
CA VAL A 619 -32.82 1.87 -1.70
C VAL A 619 -34.22 1.37 -2.01
N VAL A 620 -35.24 2.01 -1.46
CA VAL A 620 -36.66 1.75 -1.80
C VAL A 620 -37.11 2.80 -2.79
N ILE A 621 -37.65 2.36 -3.92
CA ILE A 621 -38.17 3.22 -5.00
C ILE A 621 -39.66 2.91 -5.16
N ASP A 622 -40.51 3.95 -5.12
CA ASP A 622 -41.95 3.82 -5.32
C ASP A 622 -42.33 3.64 -6.80
N ARG A 623 -43.62 3.43 -7.05
CA ARG A 623 -44.18 3.12 -8.38
C ARG A 623 -44.01 4.26 -9.38
N GLU A 624 -43.88 5.47 -8.88
CA GLU A 624 -43.66 6.71 -9.62
C GLU A 624 -42.15 6.97 -9.89
N GLY A 625 -41.28 6.10 -9.37
CA GLY A 625 -39.84 6.13 -9.56
C GLY A 625 -39.11 7.05 -8.58
N ASN A 626 -39.69 7.33 -7.41
CA ASN A 626 -39.08 8.16 -6.38
C ASN A 626 -38.45 7.31 -5.26
N VAL A 627 -37.29 7.74 -4.79
CA VAL A 627 -36.60 7.15 -3.65
C VAL A 627 -37.33 7.51 -2.36
N ARG A 628 -37.85 6.50 -1.67
CA ARG A 628 -38.53 6.58 -0.36
C ARG A 628 -37.61 6.25 0.81
N TYR A 629 -36.60 5.43 0.56
CA TYR A 629 -35.58 5.09 1.54
C TYR A 629 -34.22 4.97 0.86
N ASN A 630 -33.17 5.37 1.58
CA ASN A 630 -31.79 5.23 1.15
C ASN A 630 -30.90 5.14 2.39
N GLY A 631 -30.39 3.94 2.69
CA GLY A 631 -29.63 3.71 3.93
C GLY A 631 -29.38 2.24 4.26
N PRO A 632 -28.88 1.94 5.47
CA PRO A 632 -28.57 0.58 5.91
C PRO A 632 -29.82 -0.26 6.16
N SER A 633 -29.67 -1.54 6.50
CA SER A 633 -30.78 -2.37 7.00
C SER A 633 -31.28 -1.89 8.37
N GLY A 634 -32.49 -2.32 8.75
CA GLY A 634 -33.10 -2.07 10.06
C GLY A 634 -34.58 -1.70 9.97
N SER A 635 -35.22 -1.46 11.12
CA SER A 635 -36.67 -1.25 11.21
C SER A 635 -37.22 -0.14 10.31
N ARG A 636 -36.42 0.90 10.05
CA ARG A 636 -36.81 2.00 9.17
C ARG A 636 -36.88 1.60 7.69
N LEU A 637 -36.02 0.68 7.24
CA LEU A 637 -36.12 0.10 5.90
C LEU A 637 -37.45 -0.64 5.77
N ASP A 638 -37.76 -1.50 6.74
CA ASP A 638 -38.98 -2.32 6.74
C ASP A 638 -40.24 -1.44 6.75
N GLU A 639 -40.24 -0.40 7.58
CA GLU A 639 -41.32 0.59 7.66
C GLU A 639 -41.53 1.31 6.32
N GLN A 640 -40.46 1.83 5.70
CA GLN A 640 -40.57 2.57 4.45
C GLN A 640 -40.92 1.67 3.26
N LEU A 641 -40.42 0.44 3.24
CA LEU A 641 -40.77 -0.56 2.23
C LEU A 641 -42.26 -0.92 2.34
N ARG A 642 -42.75 -1.24 3.54
CA ARG A 642 -44.17 -1.53 3.76
C ARG A 642 -45.05 -0.33 3.44
N THR A 643 -44.65 0.87 3.86
CA THR A 643 -45.38 2.11 3.53
C THR A 643 -45.50 2.29 2.01
N ALA A 644 -44.40 2.16 1.27
CA ALA A 644 -44.42 2.27 -0.19
C ALA A 644 -45.30 1.20 -0.86
N LEU A 645 -45.33 -0.03 -0.31
CA LEU A 645 -46.16 -1.12 -0.82
C LEU A 645 -47.65 -0.90 -0.51
N GLU A 646 -48.00 -0.45 0.70
CA GLU A 646 -49.36 -0.29 1.22
C GLU A 646 -50.05 1.02 0.81
N GLU A 647 -49.31 2.04 0.37
CA GLU A 647 -49.86 3.33 -0.08
C GLU A 647 -50.93 3.20 -1.18
N LYS A 648 -50.99 2.05 -1.88
CA LYS A 648 -52.05 1.71 -2.84
C LYS A 648 -53.31 1.05 -2.27
N LYS A 649 -53.39 0.72 -0.97
CA LYS A 649 -54.66 0.32 -0.32
C LYS A 649 -55.63 1.48 -0.09
N LYS A 650 -55.21 2.72 -0.39
CA LYS A 650 -56.09 3.90 -0.43
C LYS A 650 -56.26 4.43 -1.85
N LYS A 651 -57.03 3.71 -2.66
CA LYS A 651 -58.00 4.29 -3.60
C LYS A 651 -59.07 3.27 -3.91
#